data_AF-A0A177L0G5-F1
#
_entry.id   AF-A0A177L0G5-F1
#
_cell.length_a   1.000
_cell.length_b   1.000
_cell.length_c   1.000
_cell.angle_alpha   90.00
_cell.angle_beta   90.00
_cell.angle_gamma   90.00
#
_symmetry.space_group_name_H-M   'P 1'
#
loop_
_entity.id
_entity.type
_entity.pdbx_description
1 polymer ?
#
loop_
_entity_poly.entity_id
_entity_poly.type
_entity_poly.pdbx_seq_one_letter_code
_entity_poly.pdbx_strand_id
1 'polypeptide(L)'
;MKKAFSIVMALVLLFPILPSLNMKVQADDVTGIKLEAELRSIIEAGIMSGYEDGTFRPGNNVTREEFATFLARALELPSGPAVFKDVSPAGKLAPYINAAAAAGIIKGGSDGNFHPKATIVRKDMALMIDNALAYLNKTAEYVAPTFSDMDGLSSTHKIAIGKSVNLGIISGFPDNTFRPDANAQRDQAAAFIYRLLEGDLPEPPPAKLYQTANIDAAGNVTRSAVSYESFDLAKQAMDTSGSELVTKDGEIIYMKYNGGMVFAKPASGATVNLYTDPALKTAKTYVSANPKNASKIVYTTTELKYVTSTDQYVQVYIGGEDYYMKPGDAMLVPFEGAKGRGYYQNVNGSLVHSIYGIENNTYSSYNAGIAPSFMRSGQKYYSWDGFSFYNASGHIVGREYQYFQYLTARTTTNYTAAELDAYIKKAVAEREAMGYAKYKDASKKSKILGIGAALKKVEREKHVNALMVLAMAIHESDYGTSDHAYNNNNIFGIQVYDNNPEKGKSFETVEEGINHLADEYFTGADGDWRGGYLTPGDWRSYGAAPGTKSNGINVKYASDPFWGAKVGGHMRTIDKELGLKDFGQYTLGFTNTTDLNVRTSANGSLLYTYNLSRMPVAILQQGEWTKVVSDIPTSVEGYIYSDYINILPVAGKE
;
A
#
# COMPACT_ATOMS: atom_id res chain seq x y z
N MET A 1 -18.34 28.04 -43.43
CA MET A 1 -19.68 28.65 -43.34
C MET A 1 -20.50 27.86 -42.32
N LYS A 2 -20.94 28.56 -41.25
CA LYS A 2 -22.15 28.41 -40.41
C LYS A 2 -22.64 26.97 -40.08
N LYS A 3 -22.96 26.57 -38.85
CA LYS A 3 -23.13 27.15 -37.50
C LYS A 3 -23.33 25.91 -36.57
N ALA A 4 -22.61 25.79 -35.46
CA ALA A 4 -23.07 26.13 -34.10
C ALA A 4 -24.35 25.42 -33.64
N PHE A 5 -24.25 24.62 -32.58
CA PHE A 5 -25.23 24.64 -31.49
C PHE A 5 -24.56 24.26 -30.15
N SER A 6 -24.27 25.32 -29.39
CA SER A 6 -24.17 25.29 -27.93
C SER A 6 -25.58 25.24 -27.34
N ILE A 7 -25.75 24.54 -26.21
CA ILE A 7 -26.86 24.72 -25.27
C ILE A 7 -26.20 24.85 -23.89
N VAL A 8 -25.90 26.08 -23.43
CA VAL A 8 -26.67 26.91 -22.47
C VAL A 8 -26.90 26.11 -21.17
N MET A 9 -26.17 26.30 -20.06
CA MET A 9 -25.81 27.51 -19.30
C MET A 9 -27.00 28.43 -18.98
N ALA A 10 -27.90 27.93 -18.12
CA ALA A 10 -28.77 28.76 -17.29
C ALA A 10 -29.10 27.99 -16.00
N LEU A 11 -28.28 28.15 -14.98
CA LEU A 11 -28.67 27.85 -13.60
C LEU A 11 -28.68 29.17 -12.84
N VAL A 12 -29.91 29.58 -12.57
CA VAL A 12 -30.29 30.68 -11.69
C VAL A 12 -29.51 30.57 -10.38
N LEU A 13 -28.86 31.69 -10.04
CA LEU A 13 -28.37 32.02 -8.72
C LEU A 13 -29.52 31.88 -7.71
N LEU A 14 -29.54 30.76 -6.99
CA LEU A 14 -30.16 30.63 -5.68
C LEU A 14 -29.17 29.85 -4.84
N PHE A 15 -28.32 30.61 -4.14
CA PHE A 15 -27.51 30.11 -3.04
C PHE A 15 -28.44 29.36 -2.07
N PRO A 16 -28.30 28.03 -1.85
CA PRO A 16 -28.52 27.56 -0.51
C PRO A 16 -27.40 28.17 0.32
N ILE A 17 -27.78 29.01 1.28
CA ILE A 17 -26.95 29.38 2.41
C ILE A 17 -26.63 28.06 3.12
N LEU A 18 -25.59 27.37 2.65
CA LEU A 18 -24.94 26.35 3.44
C LEU A 18 -24.29 27.13 4.58
N PRO A 19 -24.55 26.77 5.85
CA PRO A 19 -23.73 27.31 6.92
C PRO A 19 -22.29 27.02 6.50
N SER A 20 -21.45 28.06 6.51
CA SER A 20 -20.02 27.86 6.43
C SER A 20 -19.69 26.74 7.40
N LEU A 21 -19.07 25.66 6.89
CA LEU A 21 -18.26 24.82 7.75
C LEU A 21 -17.26 25.79 8.36
N ASN A 22 -17.58 26.28 9.56
CA ASN A 22 -16.62 26.86 10.47
C ASN A 22 -15.66 25.71 10.80
N MET A 23 -14.75 25.42 9.88
CA MET A 23 -13.40 25.14 10.32
C MET A 23 -13.07 26.35 11.17
N LYS A 24 -13.09 26.19 12.50
CA LYS A 24 -12.41 27.11 13.38
C LYS A 24 -10.98 27.13 12.85
N VAL A 25 -10.67 28.16 12.05
CA VAL A 25 -9.31 28.55 11.78
C VAL A 25 -8.67 28.61 13.15
N GLN A 26 -7.70 27.75 13.37
CA GLN A 26 -6.94 27.71 14.62
C GLN A 26 -6.45 29.14 14.85
N ALA A 27 -6.99 29.80 15.87
CA ALA A 27 -6.64 31.17 16.18
C ALA A 27 -5.20 31.14 16.70
N ASP A 28 -4.24 31.46 15.83
CA ASP A 28 -2.84 31.58 16.22
C ASP A 28 -2.65 32.91 16.96
N ASP A 29 -3.00 32.91 18.25
CA ASP A 29 -2.82 34.04 19.16
C ASP A 29 -1.38 34.16 19.69
N VAL A 30 -0.44 33.41 19.10
CA VAL A 30 0.99 33.44 19.42
C VAL A 30 1.79 34.26 18.42
N THR A 31 1.36 34.36 17.15
CA THR A 31 2.05 35.17 16.13
C THR A 31 2.16 36.63 16.56
N GLY A 32 3.38 37.19 16.50
CA GLY A 32 3.67 38.61 16.70
C GLY A 32 3.88 39.03 18.16
N ILE A 33 3.88 38.10 19.12
CA ILE A 33 4.21 38.41 20.52
C ILE A 33 5.73 38.50 20.72
N LYS A 34 6.16 39.21 21.77
CA LYS A 34 7.60 39.42 22.06
C LYS A 34 8.37 38.12 22.36
N LEU A 35 7.72 37.15 23.00
CA LEU A 35 8.31 35.86 23.44
C LEU A 35 7.80 34.70 22.57
N GLU A 36 7.53 34.96 21.28
CA GLU A 36 6.94 34.00 20.36
C GLU A 36 7.79 32.73 20.21
N ALA A 37 9.09 32.88 20.01
CA ALA A 37 9.99 31.75 19.77
C ALA A 37 10.02 30.77 20.96
N GLU A 38 10.17 31.29 22.18
CA GLU A 38 10.17 30.44 23.38
C GLU A 38 8.79 29.81 23.62
N LEU A 39 7.70 30.55 23.42
CA LEU A 39 6.36 30.00 23.59
C LEU A 39 6.07 28.88 22.60
N ARG A 40 6.40 29.06 21.32
CA ARG A 40 6.23 28.01 20.30
C ARG A 40 7.03 26.76 20.63
N SER A 41 8.29 26.92 21.02
CA SER A 41 9.15 25.78 21.38
C SER A 41 8.58 24.97 22.55
N ILE A 42 8.08 25.66 23.59
CA ILE A 42 7.45 25.03 24.77
C ILE A 42 6.11 24.36 24.43
N ILE A 43 5.36 24.88 23.46
CA ILE A 43 4.14 24.25 22.93
C ILE A 43 4.48 23.00 22.13
N GLU A 44 5.46 23.11 21.23
CA GLU A 44 5.90 22.02 20.35
C GLU A 44 6.45 20.84 21.14
N ALA A 45 7.18 21.08 22.24
CA ALA A 45 7.65 20.05 23.17
C ALA A 45 6.54 19.44 24.06
N GLY A 46 5.28 19.88 23.92
CA GLY A 46 4.16 19.36 24.71
C GLY A 46 4.16 19.76 26.19
N ILE A 47 5.05 20.67 26.61
CA ILE A 47 5.14 21.17 27.99
C ILE A 47 3.90 22.00 28.32
N MET A 48 3.51 22.92 27.42
CA MET A 48 2.35 23.79 27.57
C MET A 48 1.26 23.46 26.53
N SER A 49 0.04 23.18 26.99
CA SER A 49 -1.12 22.91 26.13
C SER A 49 -2.01 24.14 25.98
N GLY A 50 -2.68 24.28 24.83
CA GLY A 50 -3.70 25.31 24.59
C GLY A 50 -5.01 25.05 25.34
N TYR A 51 -5.93 26.01 25.29
CA TYR A 51 -7.28 25.88 25.84
C TYR A 51 -8.20 25.13 24.87
N GLU A 52 -9.36 24.67 25.37
CA GLU A 52 -10.35 23.91 24.58
C GLU A 52 -10.84 24.65 23.32
N ASP A 53 -10.72 25.98 23.28
CA ASP A 53 -11.11 26.81 22.14
C ASP A 53 -10.05 26.92 21.05
N GLY A 54 -8.85 26.37 21.27
CA GLY A 54 -7.70 26.38 20.36
C GLY A 54 -6.70 27.51 20.60
N THR A 55 -6.92 28.40 21.59
CA THR A 55 -6.02 29.52 21.92
C THR A 55 -4.94 29.13 22.93
N PHE A 56 -3.81 29.86 22.97
CA PHE A 56 -2.76 29.69 23.99
C PHE A 56 -2.76 30.78 25.06
N ARG A 57 -3.38 31.93 24.77
CA ARG A 57 -3.58 33.10 25.63
C ARG A 57 -2.28 33.53 26.32
N PRO A 58 -1.26 33.97 25.56
CA PRO A 58 0.08 34.26 26.08
C PRO A 58 0.08 35.24 27.27
N GLY A 59 -0.81 36.24 27.24
CA GLY A 59 -0.94 37.25 28.30
C GLY A 59 -1.75 36.83 29.53
N ASN A 60 -2.30 35.61 29.58
CA ASN A 60 -3.04 35.14 30.75
C ASN A 60 -2.09 34.83 31.92
N ASN A 61 -2.54 35.12 33.14
CA ASN A 61 -1.83 34.75 34.35
C ASN A 61 -1.80 33.22 34.53
N VAL A 62 -0.69 32.71 35.02
CA VAL A 62 -0.46 31.28 35.29
C VAL A 62 -0.81 30.96 36.74
N THR A 63 -1.45 29.82 36.99
CA THR A 63 -1.69 29.30 38.34
C THR A 63 -0.49 28.50 38.85
N ARG A 64 -0.38 28.33 40.18
CA ARG A 64 0.69 27.54 40.80
C ARG A 64 0.72 26.09 40.31
N GLU A 65 -0.43 25.45 40.11
CA GLU A 65 -0.53 24.10 39.55
C GLU A 65 -0.07 24.01 38.09
N GLU A 66 -0.37 25.02 37.27
CA GLU A 66 0.05 25.06 35.87
C GLU A 66 1.56 25.19 35.78
N PHE A 67 2.17 26.12 36.53
CA PHE A 67 3.62 26.29 36.49
C PHE A 67 4.38 25.06 37.03
N ALA A 68 3.87 24.44 38.11
CA ALA A 68 4.42 23.17 38.60
C ALA A 68 4.30 22.05 37.54
N THR A 69 3.19 22.00 36.81
CA THR A 69 2.99 21.05 35.72
C THR A 69 3.98 21.28 34.58
N PHE A 70 4.21 22.54 34.19
CA PHE A 70 5.15 22.87 33.13
C PHE A 70 6.57 22.44 33.51
N LEU A 71 7.04 22.74 34.73
CA LEU A 71 8.35 22.28 35.21
C LEU A 71 8.42 20.75 35.29
N ALA A 72 7.36 20.08 35.77
CA ALA A 72 7.36 18.62 35.87
C ALA A 72 7.49 17.92 34.50
N ARG A 73 6.82 18.47 33.48
CA ARG A 73 6.93 17.98 32.09
C ARG A 73 8.29 18.31 31.49
N ALA A 74 8.73 19.56 31.64
CA ALA A 74 9.99 20.04 31.08
C ALA A 74 11.21 19.26 31.61
N LEU A 75 11.15 18.80 32.86
CA LEU A 75 12.22 18.06 33.53
C LEU A 75 11.99 16.54 33.56
N GLU A 76 10.94 16.04 32.89
CA GLU A 76 10.55 14.63 32.86
C GLU A 76 10.54 13.96 34.24
N LEU A 77 9.95 14.65 35.23
CA LEU A 77 10.06 14.23 36.62
C LEU A 77 9.38 12.87 36.88
N PRO A 78 10.01 11.98 37.67
CA PRO A 78 9.38 10.74 38.08
C PRO A 78 8.18 10.98 38.98
N SER A 79 7.25 10.02 39.01
CA SER A 79 6.07 10.10 39.87
C SER A 79 6.44 10.23 41.36
N GLY A 80 5.66 11.05 42.08
CA GLY A 80 5.84 11.29 43.51
C GLY A 80 4.57 10.98 44.32
N PRO A 81 4.69 10.75 45.64
CA PRO A 81 3.54 10.56 46.51
C PRO A 81 2.73 11.85 46.69
N ALA A 82 1.44 11.72 47.03
CA ALA A 82 0.61 12.87 47.38
C ALA A 82 1.01 13.43 48.76
N VAL A 83 1.35 14.72 48.81
CA VAL A 83 1.85 15.38 50.03
C VAL A 83 1.06 16.61 50.48
N PHE A 84 0.17 17.15 49.64
CA PHE A 84 -0.64 18.34 49.93
C PHE A 84 -2.11 17.99 50.15
N LYS A 85 -2.74 18.63 51.15
CA LYS A 85 -4.14 18.34 51.53
C LYS A 85 -5.17 18.86 50.53
N ASP A 86 -4.84 19.95 49.82
CA ASP A 86 -5.70 20.64 48.86
C ASP A 86 -5.48 20.20 47.40
N VAL A 87 -4.72 19.13 47.18
CA VAL A 87 -4.50 18.51 45.87
C VAL A 87 -5.25 17.18 45.81
N SER A 88 -6.39 17.18 45.11
CA SER A 88 -7.21 15.98 44.94
C SER A 88 -6.48 14.91 44.10
N PRO A 89 -6.39 13.64 44.56
CA PRO A 89 -5.80 12.55 43.78
C PRO A 89 -6.47 12.29 42.42
N ALA A 90 -7.75 12.64 42.27
CA ALA A 90 -8.50 12.49 41.02
C ALA A 90 -8.27 13.66 40.03
N GLY A 91 -7.54 14.70 40.43
CA GLY A 91 -7.28 15.87 39.59
C GLY A 91 -6.30 15.54 38.45
N LYS A 92 -6.61 15.99 37.23
CA LYS A 92 -5.77 15.77 36.03
C LYS A 92 -4.31 16.24 36.20
N LEU A 93 -4.08 17.29 37.00
CA LEU A 93 -2.73 17.85 37.25
C LEU A 93 -2.05 17.30 38.52
N ALA A 94 -2.76 16.55 39.35
CA ALA A 94 -2.23 16.04 40.62
C ALA A 94 -0.95 15.22 40.47
N PRO A 95 -0.79 14.33 39.46
CA PRO A 95 0.45 13.58 39.28
C PRO A 95 1.68 14.48 39.10
N TYR A 96 1.55 15.59 38.36
CA TYR A 96 2.64 16.51 38.09
C TYR A 96 3.00 17.37 39.30
N ILE A 97 2.00 17.81 40.07
CA ILE A 97 2.22 18.52 41.34
C ILE A 97 2.98 17.60 42.31
N ASN A 98 2.57 16.34 42.44
CA ASN A 98 3.23 15.39 43.33
C ASN A 98 4.67 15.08 42.89
N ALA A 99 4.91 14.94 41.58
CA ALA A 99 6.25 14.78 41.02
C ALA A 99 7.15 15.98 41.34
N ALA A 100 6.66 17.21 41.12
CA ALA A 100 7.40 18.44 41.44
C ALA A 100 7.68 18.57 42.95
N ALA A 101 6.77 18.12 43.81
CA ALA A 101 6.98 18.12 45.26
C ALA A 101 8.04 17.11 45.69
N ALA A 102 8.00 15.89 45.13
CA ALA A 102 8.99 14.85 45.38
C ALA A 102 10.39 15.25 44.90
N ALA A 103 10.47 15.99 43.79
CA ALA A 103 11.72 16.57 43.28
C ALA A 103 12.22 17.78 44.09
N GLY A 104 11.48 18.23 45.11
CA GLY A 104 11.84 19.39 45.93
C GLY A 104 11.67 20.75 45.24
N ILE A 105 11.03 20.78 44.06
CA ILE A 105 10.81 22.00 43.27
C ILE A 105 9.74 22.88 43.88
N ILE A 106 8.68 22.27 44.41
CA ILE A 106 7.59 22.97 45.11
C ILE A 106 7.51 22.57 46.58
N LYS A 107 7.05 23.52 47.40
CA LYS A 107 6.80 23.35 48.83
C LYS A 107 5.43 23.93 49.17
N GLY A 108 4.74 23.33 50.12
CA GLY A 108 3.47 23.81 50.65
C GLY A 108 3.67 24.88 51.72
N GLY A 109 2.58 25.54 52.09
CA GLY A 109 2.51 26.41 53.26
C GLY A 109 2.64 25.64 54.58
N SER A 110 2.77 26.37 55.68
CA SER A 110 2.80 25.79 57.04
C SER A 110 1.49 25.11 57.44
N ASP A 111 0.41 25.34 56.69
CA ASP A 111 -0.90 24.70 56.83
C ASP A 111 -0.98 23.32 56.13
N GLY A 112 0.04 22.95 55.34
CA GLY A 112 0.09 21.72 54.54
C GLY A 112 -0.63 21.81 53.20
N ASN A 113 -0.97 23.01 52.73
CA ASN A 113 -1.62 23.26 51.44
C ASN A 113 -0.63 23.79 50.40
N PHE A 114 -0.92 23.57 49.12
CA PHE A 114 -0.14 24.09 47.99
C PHE A 114 -0.75 25.33 47.33
N HIS A 115 -2.07 25.53 47.50
CA HIS A 115 -2.91 26.53 46.84
C HIS A 115 -2.86 26.44 45.30
N PRO A 116 -3.24 25.30 44.71
CA PRO A 116 -3.03 25.01 43.29
C PRO A 116 -3.65 26.05 42.34
N LYS A 117 -4.82 26.59 42.69
CA LYS A 117 -5.59 27.54 41.86
C LYS A 117 -5.17 29.00 42.00
N ALA A 118 -4.28 29.33 42.94
CA ALA A 118 -3.81 30.71 43.08
C ALA A 118 -2.89 31.08 41.92
N THR A 119 -2.98 32.33 41.43
CA THR A 119 -2.04 32.84 40.42
C THR A 119 -0.64 32.95 41.02
N ILE A 120 0.37 32.52 40.27
CA ILE A 120 1.75 32.58 40.71
C ILE A 120 2.35 33.97 40.44
N VAL A 121 3.05 34.51 41.45
CA VAL A 121 3.78 35.77 41.32
C VAL A 121 5.23 35.54 40.90
N ARG A 122 5.86 36.55 40.30
CA ARG A 122 7.20 36.44 39.69
C ARG A 122 8.30 35.99 40.67
N LYS A 123 8.26 36.42 41.93
CA LYS A 123 9.24 35.97 42.95
C LYS A 123 9.12 34.48 43.26
N ASP A 124 7.90 33.93 43.28
CA ASP A 124 7.65 32.52 43.55
C ASP A 124 8.07 31.64 42.37
N MET A 125 7.89 32.12 41.14
CA MET A 125 8.44 31.44 39.95
C MET A 125 9.97 31.39 40.00
N ALA A 126 10.63 32.49 40.37
CA ALA A 126 12.08 32.51 40.53
C ALA A 126 12.55 31.49 41.57
N LEU A 127 11.81 31.34 42.68
CA LEU A 127 12.10 30.33 43.68
C LEU A 127 11.92 28.90 43.16
N MET A 128 10.85 28.62 42.41
CA MET A 128 10.65 27.31 41.78
C MET A 128 11.74 26.99 40.73
N ILE A 129 12.20 28.01 39.98
CA ILE A 129 13.31 27.88 39.03
C ILE A 129 14.64 27.62 39.74
N ASP A 130 14.94 28.30 40.84
CA ASP A 130 16.15 28.02 41.64
C ASP A 130 16.13 26.59 42.22
N ASN A 131 14.96 26.12 42.67
CA ASN A 131 14.83 24.73 43.11
C ASN A 131 14.98 23.74 41.94
N ALA A 132 14.51 24.08 40.73
CA ALA A 132 14.71 23.28 39.53
C ALA A 132 16.19 23.22 39.11
N LEU A 133 16.92 24.33 39.19
CA LEU A 133 18.37 24.37 39.01
C LEU A 133 19.09 23.46 40.01
N ALA A 134 18.66 23.47 41.27
CA ALA A 134 19.19 22.58 42.30
C ALA A 134 18.90 21.10 42.00
N TYR A 135 17.69 20.76 41.54
CA TYR A 135 17.33 19.41 41.11
C TYR A 135 18.20 18.92 39.94
N LEU A 136 18.48 19.80 38.98
CA LEU A 136 19.35 19.53 37.84
C LEU A 136 20.86 19.52 38.19
N ASN A 137 21.23 19.78 39.45
CA ASN A 137 22.62 20.00 39.88
C ASN A 137 23.35 21.10 39.08
N LYS A 138 22.62 22.08 38.54
CA LYS A 138 23.20 23.25 37.86
C LYS A 138 23.66 24.26 38.91
N THR A 139 24.97 24.49 39.01
CA THR A 139 25.53 25.51 39.91
C THR A 139 25.25 26.91 39.37
N ALA A 140 24.56 27.73 40.15
CA ALA A 140 24.26 29.12 39.81
C ALA A 140 24.92 30.05 40.83
N GLU A 141 25.85 30.89 40.38
CA GLU A 141 26.41 31.94 41.23
C GLU A 141 25.34 33.00 41.52
N TYR A 142 25.20 33.35 42.80
CA TYR A 142 24.37 34.48 43.20
C TYR A 142 25.10 35.79 42.90
N VAL A 143 24.52 36.59 42.03
CA VAL A 143 24.89 37.99 41.83
C VAL A 143 23.74 38.86 42.32
N ALA A 144 24.04 39.84 43.15
CA ALA A 144 23.02 40.75 43.68
C ALA A 144 22.37 41.53 42.52
N PRO A 145 21.05 41.41 42.30
CA PRO A 145 20.38 42.09 41.20
C PRO A 145 20.29 43.60 41.47
N THR A 146 20.42 44.42 40.42
CA THR A 146 20.42 45.90 40.50
C THR A 146 19.04 46.54 40.40
N PHE A 147 17.97 45.76 40.57
CA PHE A 147 16.60 46.27 40.46
C PHE A 147 16.23 47.17 41.65
N SER A 148 15.44 48.20 41.38
CA SER A 148 15.05 49.21 42.39
C SER A 148 14.00 48.72 43.41
N ASP A 149 13.37 47.58 43.17
CA ASP A 149 12.22 47.04 43.93
C ASP A 149 12.54 45.74 44.67
N MET A 150 13.78 45.56 45.13
CA MET A 150 14.25 44.37 45.87
C MET A 150 14.10 44.47 47.39
N ASP A 151 13.80 45.65 47.93
CA ASP A 151 13.64 45.85 49.36
C ASP A 151 12.38 45.15 49.90
N GLY A 152 12.47 44.64 51.14
CA GLY A 152 11.38 43.88 51.77
C GLY A 152 11.26 42.40 51.36
N LEU A 153 11.99 41.94 50.35
CA LEU A 153 12.03 40.51 49.98
C LEU A 153 12.87 39.68 50.97
N SER A 154 12.46 38.43 51.21
CA SER A 154 13.26 37.49 52.00
C SER A 154 14.59 37.17 51.31
N SER A 155 15.57 36.73 52.09
CA SER A 155 16.88 36.31 51.57
C SER A 155 16.76 35.20 50.51
N THR A 156 15.84 34.25 50.71
CA THR A 156 15.57 33.17 49.75
C THR A 156 15.08 33.68 48.40
N HIS A 157 14.16 34.66 48.38
CA HIS A 157 13.69 35.26 47.13
C HIS A 157 14.79 36.06 46.44
N LYS A 158 15.57 36.85 47.20
CA LYS A 158 16.70 37.61 46.65
C LYS A 158 17.73 36.70 45.99
N ILE A 159 18.07 35.58 46.64
CA ILE A 159 19.02 34.60 46.10
C ILE A 159 18.48 33.97 44.81
N ALA A 160 17.23 33.49 44.83
CA ALA A 160 16.62 32.85 43.67
C ALA A 160 16.51 33.79 42.46
N ILE A 161 16.12 35.05 42.70
CA ILE A 161 16.08 36.10 41.66
C ILE A 161 17.49 36.38 41.15
N GLY A 162 18.46 36.63 42.03
CA GLY A 162 19.83 36.97 41.65
C GLY A 162 20.50 35.89 40.78
N LYS A 163 20.37 34.62 41.18
CA LYS A 163 20.86 33.49 40.39
C LYS A 163 20.17 33.37 39.03
N SER A 164 18.84 33.42 39.00
CA SER A 164 18.06 33.27 37.78
C SER A 164 18.32 34.40 36.77
N VAL A 165 18.58 35.61 37.28
CA VAL A 165 18.94 36.78 36.47
C VAL A 165 20.38 36.69 35.96
N ASN A 166 21.31 36.25 36.82
CA ASN A 166 22.71 36.03 36.43
C ASN A 166 22.84 34.98 35.31
N LEU A 167 22.03 33.93 35.35
CA LEU A 167 21.96 32.91 34.30
C LEU A 167 21.12 33.34 33.08
N GLY A 168 20.54 34.54 33.07
CA GLY A 168 19.70 35.02 31.97
C GLY A 168 18.35 34.30 31.82
N ILE A 169 17.96 33.46 32.77
CA ILE A 169 16.69 32.71 32.74
C ILE A 169 15.52 33.69 32.92
N ILE A 170 15.64 34.59 33.89
CA ILE A 170 14.63 35.61 34.20
C ILE A 170 15.21 37.00 33.93
N SER A 171 14.39 37.90 33.40
CA SER A 171 14.76 39.29 33.15
C SER A 171 13.80 40.24 33.86
N GLY A 172 14.31 41.41 34.26
CA GLY A 172 13.50 42.53 34.74
C GLY A 172 12.87 43.32 33.59
N PHE A 173 12.28 44.45 33.92
CA PHE A 173 11.62 45.36 32.99
C PHE A 173 12.54 46.54 32.60
N PRO A 174 12.27 47.23 31.48
CA PRO A 174 13.11 48.34 31.01
C PRO A 174 13.23 49.54 31.99
N ASP A 175 12.33 49.63 32.97
CA ASP A 175 12.31 50.65 34.03
C ASP A 175 13.19 50.28 35.25
N ASN A 176 14.07 49.29 35.11
CA ASN A 176 14.93 48.76 36.17
C ASN A 176 14.17 48.15 37.36
N THR A 177 12.94 47.65 37.15
CA THR A 177 12.15 46.91 38.15
C THR A 177 12.10 45.41 37.84
N PHE A 178 11.94 44.57 38.85
CA PHE A 178 11.68 43.13 38.70
C PHE A 178 10.18 42.78 38.78
N ARG A 179 9.43 43.57 39.56
CA ARG A 179 8.01 43.41 39.93
C ARG A 179 7.74 42.09 40.65
N PRO A 180 8.30 41.87 41.86
CA PRO A 180 8.27 40.57 42.54
C PRO A 180 6.86 40.06 42.86
N ASP A 181 5.93 40.96 43.15
CA ASP A 181 4.54 40.64 43.50
C ASP A 181 3.56 40.70 42.32
N ALA A 182 4.05 40.98 41.11
CA ALA A 182 3.21 40.91 39.91
C ALA A 182 2.93 39.45 39.54
N ASN A 183 1.70 39.17 39.11
CA ASN A 183 1.33 37.88 38.53
C ASN A 183 2.14 37.63 37.26
N ALA A 184 2.59 36.39 37.09
CA ALA A 184 3.32 36.00 35.90
C ALA A 184 2.41 35.47 34.80
N GLN A 185 2.75 35.81 33.56
CA GLN A 185 2.00 35.46 32.36
C GLN A 185 2.51 34.16 31.72
N ARG A 186 1.70 33.52 30.88
CA ARG A 186 2.02 32.25 30.21
C ARG A 186 3.24 32.36 29.31
N ASP A 187 3.36 33.44 28.53
CA ASP A 187 4.52 33.69 27.69
C ASP A 187 5.82 33.85 28.50
N GLN A 188 5.77 34.51 29.66
CA GLN A 188 6.89 34.63 30.59
C GLN A 188 7.27 33.26 31.17
N ALA A 189 6.29 32.45 31.57
CA ALA A 189 6.53 31.10 32.07
C ALA A 189 7.19 30.20 31.02
N ALA A 190 6.73 30.27 29.76
CA ALA A 190 7.37 29.55 28.66
C ALA A 190 8.82 30.01 28.46
N ALA A 191 9.06 31.32 28.40
CA ALA A 191 10.41 31.87 28.23
C ALA A 191 11.37 31.45 29.34
N PHE A 192 10.91 31.42 30.60
CA PHE A 192 11.78 31.01 31.71
C PHE A 192 12.12 29.52 31.65
N ILE A 193 11.16 28.66 31.29
CA ILE A 193 11.42 27.22 31.16
C ILE A 193 12.34 26.94 29.96
N TYR A 194 12.08 27.60 28.83
CA TYR A 194 12.93 27.49 27.64
C TYR A 194 14.38 27.84 27.95
N ARG A 195 14.61 28.94 28.69
CA ARG A 195 15.95 29.38 29.07
C ARG A 195 16.58 28.54 30.18
N LEU A 196 15.79 28.03 31.13
CA LEU A 196 16.26 27.07 32.14
C LEU A 196 16.89 25.83 31.49
N LEU A 197 16.27 25.38 30.39
CA LEU A 197 16.72 24.25 29.58
C LEU A 197 17.64 24.64 28.43
N GLU A 198 17.98 25.92 28.27
CA GLU A 198 18.85 26.40 27.18
C GLU A 198 18.36 26.00 25.77
N GLY A 199 17.05 25.78 25.61
CA GLY A 199 16.44 25.27 24.38
C GLY A 199 16.48 23.74 24.20
N ASP A 200 17.12 22.99 25.09
CA ASP A 200 17.15 21.51 25.10
C ASP A 200 15.85 20.97 25.73
N LEU A 201 14.78 20.96 24.92
CA LEU A 201 13.45 20.53 25.35
C LEU A 201 13.25 19.03 25.13
N PRO A 202 12.46 18.35 25.99
CA PRO A 202 12.08 16.96 25.77
C PRO A 202 11.31 16.78 24.45
N GLU A 203 11.44 15.62 23.84
CA GLU A 203 10.63 15.22 22.68
C GLU A 203 9.14 15.25 23.04
N PRO A 204 8.25 15.76 22.17
CA PRO A 204 6.83 15.79 22.47
C PRO A 204 6.28 14.39 22.70
N PRO A 205 5.27 14.23 23.60
CA PRO A 205 4.61 12.96 23.75
C PRO A 205 4.02 12.52 22.40
N PRO A 206 4.19 11.24 22.02
CA PRO A 206 3.72 10.76 20.72
C PRO A 206 2.21 10.97 20.58
N ALA A 207 1.81 11.49 19.43
CA ALA A 207 0.40 11.72 19.15
C ALA A 207 -0.37 10.40 19.21
N LYS A 208 -1.53 10.41 19.90
CA LYS A 208 -2.38 9.23 20.05
C LYS A 208 -3.30 9.08 18.85
N LEU A 209 -2.72 8.66 17.73
CA LEU A 209 -3.39 8.60 16.42
C LEU A 209 -4.20 7.31 16.23
N TYR A 210 -3.98 6.29 17.07
CA TYR A 210 -4.54 4.96 16.88
C TYR A 210 -5.80 4.75 17.74
N GLN A 211 -6.84 4.13 17.18
CA GLN A 211 -8.07 3.79 17.89
C GLN A 211 -8.54 2.39 17.50
N THR A 212 -9.14 1.65 18.44
CA THR A 212 -9.91 0.45 18.10
C THR A 212 -11.26 0.84 17.51
N ALA A 213 -11.82 0.01 16.63
CA ALA A 213 -13.12 0.26 16.05
C ALA A 213 -13.87 -1.04 15.73
N ASN A 214 -15.20 -0.92 15.63
CA ASN A 214 -16.10 -1.97 15.16
C ASN A 214 -16.79 -1.53 13.89
N ILE A 215 -17.29 -2.50 13.12
CA ILE A 215 -18.06 -2.26 11.91
C ILE A 215 -19.41 -2.98 11.98
N ASP A 216 -20.47 -2.31 11.58
CA ASP A 216 -21.80 -2.92 11.48
C ASP A 216 -22.03 -3.58 10.11
N ALA A 217 -23.11 -4.34 9.97
CA ALA A 217 -23.48 -5.00 8.71
C ALA A 217 -23.74 -4.03 7.55
N ALA A 218 -24.00 -2.75 7.82
CA ALA A 218 -24.16 -1.71 6.81
C ALA A 218 -22.83 -1.05 6.40
N GLY A 219 -21.73 -1.37 7.09
CA GLY A 219 -20.39 -0.84 6.83
C GLY A 219 -20.04 0.41 7.64
N ASN A 220 -20.84 0.80 8.65
CA ASN A 220 -20.54 1.97 9.45
C ASN A 220 -19.49 1.65 10.51
N VAL A 221 -18.40 2.43 10.50
CA VAL A 221 -17.29 2.26 11.45
C VAL A 221 -17.53 3.11 12.70
N THR A 222 -17.54 2.46 13.87
CA THR A 222 -17.65 3.11 15.19
C THR A 222 -16.32 3.00 15.93
N ARG A 223 -15.67 4.14 16.21
CA ARG A 223 -14.35 4.20 16.88
C ARG A 223 -14.50 4.34 18.39
N SER A 224 -13.56 3.74 19.12
CA SER A 224 -13.42 3.92 20.56
C SER A 224 -13.04 5.35 20.91
N ALA A 225 -13.55 5.85 22.04
CA ALA A 225 -13.13 7.14 22.60
C ALA A 225 -11.68 7.10 23.15
N VAL A 226 -11.13 5.91 23.37
CA VAL A 226 -9.74 5.70 23.80
C VAL A 226 -8.84 5.69 22.57
N SER A 227 -7.75 6.45 22.63
CA SER A 227 -6.70 6.45 21.64
C SER A 227 -5.35 6.02 22.23
N TYR A 228 -4.49 5.54 21.34
CA TYR A 228 -3.20 4.93 21.67
C TYR A 228 -2.09 5.59 20.85
N GLU A 229 -0.91 5.69 21.45
CA GLU A 229 0.31 6.26 20.88
C GLU A 229 1.00 5.33 19.87
N SER A 230 0.68 4.03 19.87
CA SER A 230 1.26 3.06 18.95
C SER A 230 0.24 2.06 18.41
N PHE A 231 0.58 1.48 17.26
CA PHE A 231 -0.17 0.37 16.67
C PHE A 231 -0.28 -0.83 17.61
N ASP A 232 0.83 -1.23 18.24
CA ASP A 232 0.87 -2.42 19.09
C ASP A 232 -0.06 -2.31 20.30
N LEU A 233 -0.11 -1.12 20.93
CA LEU A 233 -1.02 -0.87 22.05
C LEU A 233 -2.49 -0.90 21.60
N ALA A 234 -2.80 -0.28 20.45
CA ALA A 234 -4.15 -0.34 19.89
C ALA A 234 -4.53 -1.78 19.50
N LYS A 235 -3.59 -2.57 18.98
CA LYS A 235 -3.81 -3.95 18.59
C LYS A 235 -4.04 -4.86 19.80
N GLN A 236 -3.25 -4.69 20.87
CA GLN A 236 -3.46 -5.40 22.13
C GLN A 236 -4.82 -5.07 22.75
N ALA A 237 -5.21 -3.80 22.71
CA ALA A 237 -6.52 -3.37 23.17
C ALA A 237 -7.65 -3.98 22.33
N MET A 238 -7.50 -4.00 21.00
CA MET A 238 -8.45 -4.62 20.07
C MET A 238 -8.65 -6.11 20.38
N ASP A 239 -7.56 -6.85 20.62
CA ASP A 239 -7.60 -8.27 20.96
C ASP A 239 -8.30 -8.54 22.30
N THR A 240 -8.19 -7.60 23.24
CA THR A 240 -8.84 -7.69 24.55
C THR A 240 -10.32 -7.32 24.48
N SER A 241 -10.68 -6.31 23.69
CA SER A 241 -12.07 -5.82 23.58
C SER A 241 -12.94 -6.64 22.63
N GLY A 242 -12.33 -7.48 21.79
CA GLY A 242 -13.01 -8.16 20.69
C GLY A 242 -13.36 -7.21 19.54
N SER A 243 -12.69 -6.07 19.46
CA SER A 243 -12.88 -5.14 18.34
C SER A 243 -12.34 -5.71 17.03
N GLU A 244 -12.87 -5.24 15.91
CA GLU A 244 -12.59 -5.85 14.60
C GLU A 244 -11.57 -5.07 13.76
N LEU A 245 -11.34 -3.81 14.10
CA LEU A 245 -10.53 -2.87 13.34
C LEU A 245 -9.56 -2.09 14.24
N VAL A 246 -8.43 -1.68 13.67
CA VAL A 246 -7.62 -0.55 14.18
C VAL A 246 -7.61 0.54 13.13
N THR A 247 -7.87 1.78 13.55
CA THR A 247 -7.77 2.97 12.71
C THR A 247 -6.62 3.86 13.13
N LYS A 248 -5.99 4.56 12.18
CA LYS A 248 -5.04 5.64 12.39
C LYS A 248 -5.55 6.89 11.68
N ASP A 249 -5.71 7.99 12.40
CA ASP A 249 -6.26 9.25 11.85
C ASP A 249 -7.61 9.07 11.12
N GLY A 250 -8.42 8.14 11.64
CA GLY A 250 -9.70 7.79 11.06
C GLY A 250 -9.64 6.78 9.91
N GLU A 251 -8.49 6.50 9.31
CA GLU A 251 -8.35 5.48 8.26
C GLU A 251 -8.20 4.08 8.85
N ILE A 252 -8.81 3.07 8.23
CA ILE A 252 -8.62 1.66 8.62
C ILE A 252 -7.21 1.23 8.21
N ILE A 253 -6.40 0.83 9.19
CA ILE A 253 -5.05 0.30 8.95
C ILE A 253 -4.92 -1.18 9.31
N TYR A 254 -5.90 -1.73 10.03
CA TYR A 254 -5.97 -3.15 10.39
C TYR A 254 -7.41 -3.64 10.39
N MET A 255 -7.59 -4.89 9.94
CA MET A 255 -8.83 -5.64 10.02
C MET A 255 -8.56 -7.00 10.65
N LYS A 256 -9.55 -7.56 11.36
CA LYS A 256 -9.52 -8.96 11.79
C LYS A 256 -9.17 -9.89 10.61
N TYR A 257 -8.59 -11.06 10.92
CA TYR A 257 -8.24 -12.05 9.90
C TYR A 257 -9.43 -12.36 8.98
N ASN A 258 -9.19 -12.34 7.66
CA ASN A 258 -10.23 -12.50 6.64
C ASN A 258 -11.42 -11.52 6.77
N GLY A 259 -11.19 -10.34 7.36
CA GLY A 259 -12.22 -9.31 7.56
C GLY A 259 -12.54 -8.49 6.31
N GLY A 260 -11.79 -8.64 5.22
CA GLY A 260 -12.02 -7.82 4.02
C GLY A 260 -11.05 -8.06 2.87
N MET A 261 -10.90 -7.02 2.06
CA MET A 261 -10.06 -6.98 0.85
C MET A 261 -9.14 -5.76 0.90
N VAL A 262 -8.14 -5.77 0.02
CA VAL A 262 -7.29 -4.62 -0.22
C VAL A 262 -7.43 -4.21 -1.68
N PHE A 263 -7.57 -2.91 -1.93
CA PHE A 263 -7.45 -2.36 -3.27
C PHE A 263 -6.13 -1.59 -3.38
N ALA A 264 -5.38 -1.81 -4.46
CA ALA A 264 -4.15 -1.09 -4.75
C ALA A 264 -4.46 0.37 -5.10
N LYS A 265 -4.23 1.29 -4.16
CA LYS A 265 -4.53 2.73 -4.26
C LYS A 265 -3.38 3.59 -3.73
N PRO A 266 -2.36 3.88 -4.55
CA PRO A 266 -1.27 4.76 -4.18
C PRO A 266 -1.71 6.22 -4.14
N ALA A 267 -0.89 7.09 -3.58
CA ALA A 267 -1.13 8.54 -3.64
C ALA A 267 -1.13 9.07 -5.08
N SER A 268 -0.29 8.49 -5.95
CA SER A 268 -0.17 8.79 -7.37
C SER A 268 0.35 7.58 -8.15
N GLY A 269 0.20 7.60 -9.48
CA GLY A 269 0.69 6.52 -10.35
C GLY A 269 -0.34 5.46 -10.69
N ALA A 270 0.04 4.59 -11.64
CA ALA A 270 -0.80 3.56 -12.25
C ALA A 270 -0.52 2.14 -11.73
N THR A 271 0.50 1.98 -10.88
CA THR A 271 0.97 0.68 -10.39
C THR A 271 1.42 0.74 -8.94
N VAL A 272 1.43 -0.42 -8.29
CA VAL A 272 1.92 -0.62 -6.93
C VAL A 272 2.86 -1.83 -6.90
N ASN A 273 4.00 -1.69 -6.25
CA ASN A 273 4.96 -2.77 -6.05
C ASN A 273 4.50 -3.73 -4.95
N LEU A 274 4.73 -5.02 -5.18
CA LEU A 274 4.52 -6.10 -4.22
C LEU A 274 5.87 -6.73 -3.86
N TYR A 275 6.10 -6.87 -2.57
CA TYR A 275 7.37 -7.25 -1.95
C TYR A 275 7.27 -8.66 -1.34
N THR A 276 8.40 -9.34 -1.19
CA THR A 276 8.47 -10.68 -0.59
C THR A 276 8.67 -10.67 0.92
N ASP A 277 8.98 -9.50 1.48
CA ASP A 277 9.33 -9.36 2.90
C ASP A 277 8.73 -8.07 3.49
N PRO A 278 8.47 -8.05 4.81
CA PRO A 278 7.87 -6.91 5.49
C PRO A 278 8.78 -5.68 5.59
N ALA A 279 10.08 -5.77 5.27
CA ALA A 279 10.96 -4.61 5.21
C ALA A 279 10.83 -3.84 3.88
N LEU A 280 10.05 -4.36 2.92
CA LEU A 280 9.66 -3.68 1.68
C LEU A 280 10.86 -3.20 0.84
N LYS A 281 11.96 -3.98 0.84
CA LYS A 281 13.21 -3.58 0.18
C LYS A 281 13.24 -3.98 -1.29
N THR A 282 12.85 -5.20 -1.62
CA THR A 282 12.96 -5.74 -2.98
C THR A 282 11.58 -6.10 -3.52
N ALA A 283 11.14 -5.35 -4.53
CA ALA A 283 9.88 -5.65 -5.20
C ALA A 283 10.02 -6.89 -6.08
N LYS A 284 9.21 -7.92 -5.82
CA LYS A 284 9.14 -9.13 -6.66
C LYS A 284 8.27 -8.90 -7.89
N THR A 285 7.14 -8.21 -7.74
CA THR A 285 6.22 -7.91 -8.83
C THR A 285 5.54 -6.56 -8.61
N TYR A 286 4.65 -6.17 -9.51
CA TYR A 286 3.80 -5.00 -9.42
C TYR A 286 2.39 -5.34 -9.93
N VAL A 287 1.41 -4.56 -9.49
CA VAL A 287 0.00 -4.67 -9.91
C VAL A 287 -0.56 -3.33 -10.37
N SER A 288 -1.60 -3.34 -11.19
CA SER A 288 -2.27 -2.11 -11.65
C SER A 288 -3.08 -1.45 -10.53
N ALA A 289 -3.12 -0.12 -10.52
CA ALA A 289 -3.70 0.68 -9.45
C ALA A 289 -4.27 2.01 -9.97
N ASN A 290 -5.23 2.58 -9.24
CA ASN A 290 -5.63 3.98 -9.40
C ASN A 290 -5.24 4.81 -8.18
N PRO A 291 -4.90 6.10 -8.35
CA PRO A 291 -4.65 6.98 -7.22
C PRO A 291 -5.83 7.04 -6.23
N LYS A 292 -5.55 7.24 -4.93
CA LYS A 292 -6.58 7.32 -3.86
C LYS A 292 -7.73 8.27 -4.18
N ASN A 293 -7.42 9.40 -4.80
CA ASN A 293 -8.40 10.45 -5.11
C ASN A 293 -9.06 10.31 -6.49
N ALA A 294 -8.80 9.21 -7.22
CA ALA A 294 -9.40 8.98 -8.53
C ALA A 294 -10.92 8.72 -8.40
N SER A 295 -11.72 9.57 -9.04
CA SER A 295 -13.19 9.44 -9.11
C SER A 295 -13.68 8.67 -10.35
N LYS A 296 -12.76 8.30 -11.24
CA LYS A 296 -13.01 7.52 -12.45
C LYS A 296 -11.92 6.45 -12.58
N ILE A 297 -12.26 5.36 -13.24
CA ILE A 297 -11.29 4.35 -13.67
C ILE A 297 -10.43 4.99 -14.75
N VAL A 298 -9.18 5.33 -14.40
CA VAL A 298 -8.14 5.70 -15.37
C VAL A 298 -7.34 4.45 -15.74
N TYR A 299 -6.98 3.67 -14.72
CA TYR A 299 -6.33 2.36 -14.83
C TYR A 299 -7.21 1.26 -14.23
N THR A 300 -6.82 -0.01 -14.32
CA THR A 300 -7.52 -1.07 -13.57
C THR A 300 -7.05 -1.08 -12.12
N THR A 301 -7.94 -0.91 -11.14
CA THR A 301 -7.59 -1.07 -9.72
C THR A 301 -7.59 -2.55 -9.34
N THR A 302 -6.47 -3.05 -8.86
CA THR A 302 -6.36 -4.46 -8.44
C THR A 302 -7.02 -4.69 -7.08
N GLU A 303 -7.95 -5.66 -7.01
CA GLU A 303 -8.40 -6.29 -5.76
C GLU A 303 -7.40 -7.38 -5.34
N LEU A 304 -6.99 -7.34 -4.07
CA LEU A 304 -6.08 -8.27 -3.42
C LEU A 304 -6.78 -8.87 -2.20
N LYS A 305 -6.44 -10.10 -1.84
CA LYS A 305 -6.92 -10.70 -0.58
C LYS A 305 -6.18 -10.04 0.58
N TYR A 306 -6.91 -9.54 1.58
CA TYR A 306 -6.29 -9.13 2.83
C TYR A 306 -5.83 -10.35 3.63
N VAL A 307 -4.58 -10.36 4.09
CA VAL A 307 -4.04 -11.39 5.00
C VAL A 307 -3.91 -10.80 6.41
N THR A 308 -3.10 -9.74 6.54
CA THR A 308 -2.93 -8.98 7.79
C THR A 308 -2.27 -7.62 7.49
N SER A 309 -2.06 -6.78 8.50
CA SER A 309 -1.31 -5.52 8.35
C SER A 309 -0.72 -5.02 9.68
N THR A 310 0.19 -4.07 9.56
CA THR A 310 0.73 -3.22 10.62
C THR A 310 0.73 -1.78 10.14
N ASP A 311 1.26 -0.84 10.91
CA ASP A 311 1.52 0.50 10.42
C ASP A 311 2.75 0.60 9.48
N GLN A 312 3.50 -0.51 9.30
CA GLN A 312 4.67 -0.60 8.41
C GLN A 312 4.38 -1.30 7.08
N TYR A 313 3.47 -2.28 7.06
CA TYR A 313 3.15 -3.06 5.86
C TYR A 313 1.71 -3.57 5.87
N VAL A 314 1.21 -3.90 4.68
CA VAL A 314 0.00 -4.70 4.48
C VAL A 314 0.39 -6.00 3.78
N GLN A 315 0.05 -7.13 4.39
CA GLN A 315 0.24 -8.44 3.78
C GLN A 315 -1.01 -8.82 2.98
N VAL A 316 -0.79 -9.20 1.73
CA VAL A 316 -1.83 -9.47 0.75
C VAL A 316 -1.57 -10.78 0.02
N TYR A 317 -2.60 -11.42 -0.53
CA TYR A 317 -2.46 -12.62 -1.36
C TYR A 317 -3.07 -12.41 -2.74
N ILE A 318 -2.32 -12.80 -3.78
CA ILE A 318 -2.76 -12.78 -5.18
C ILE A 318 -1.95 -13.79 -6.00
N GLY A 319 -2.57 -14.43 -6.98
CA GLY A 319 -1.86 -15.26 -7.96
C GLY A 319 -1.18 -16.51 -7.38
N GLY A 320 -1.50 -16.91 -6.15
CA GLY A 320 -0.95 -18.14 -5.55
C GLY A 320 0.14 -17.94 -4.50
N GLU A 321 0.44 -16.69 -4.10
CA GLU A 321 1.49 -16.36 -3.14
C GLU A 321 1.12 -15.15 -2.28
N ASP A 322 1.70 -15.07 -1.09
CA ASP A 322 1.62 -13.92 -0.20
C ASP A 322 2.67 -12.86 -0.57
N TYR A 323 2.29 -11.59 -0.46
CA TYR A 323 3.15 -10.43 -0.67
C TYR A 323 2.94 -9.40 0.43
N TYR A 324 3.86 -8.45 0.48
CA TYR A 324 3.78 -7.25 1.30
C TYR A 324 3.66 -6.03 0.40
N MET A 325 2.95 -5.01 0.86
CA MET A 325 2.86 -3.70 0.20
C MET A 325 2.87 -2.57 1.22
N LYS A 326 3.21 -1.36 0.77
CA LYS A 326 3.23 -0.18 1.64
C LYS A 326 1.81 0.16 2.12
N PRO A 327 1.59 0.50 3.39
CA PRO A 327 0.26 0.90 3.88
C PRO A 327 -0.31 2.10 3.12
N GLY A 328 0.55 3.04 2.73
CA GLY A 328 0.15 4.21 1.93
C GLY A 328 -0.38 3.86 0.53
N ASP A 329 -0.10 2.67 0.02
CA ASP A 329 -0.57 2.20 -1.29
C ASP A 329 -1.81 1.30 -1.20
N ALA A 330 -2.30 1.05 0.02
CA ALA A 330 -3.40 0.15 0.29
C ALA A 330 -4.67 0.93 0.66
N MET A 331 -5.81 0.49 0.11
CA MET A 331 -7.12 0.81 0.65
C MET A 331 -7.74 -0.46 1.22
N LEU A 332 -7.80 -0.54 2.55
CA LEU A 332 -8.43 -1.65 3.27
C LEU A 332 -9.95 -1.47 3.26
N VAL A 333 -10.66 -2.49 2.80
CA VAL A 333 -12.12 -2.48 2.66
C VAL A 333 -12.67 -3.72 3.36
N PRO A 334 -13.31 -3.57 4.53
CA PRO A 334 -14.03 -4.66 5.17
C PRO A 334 -15.09 -5.26 4.23
N PHE A 335 -15.42 -6.54 4.41
CA PHE A 335 -16.50 -7.15 3.64
C PHE A 335 -17.85 -6.50 3.96
N GLU A 336 -18.06 -6.20 5.23
CA GLU A 336 -19.15 -5.37 5.71
C GLU A 336 -19.02 -3.96 5.11
N GLY A 337 -20.02 -3.54 4.30
CA GLY A 337 -19.99 -2.26 3.60
C GLY A 337 -19.31 -2.28 2.22
N ALA A 338 -18.72 -3.39 1.78
CA ALA A 338 -18.21 -3.51 0.41
C ALA A 338 -19.36 -3.48 -0.62
N LYS A 339 -19.30 -2.54 -1.56
CA LYS A 339 -20.31 -2.42 -2.64
C LYS A 339 -20.23 -3.54 -3.69
N GLY A 340 -19.08 -4.21 -3.78
CA GLY A 340 -18.83 -5.27 -4.74
C GLY A 340 -17.40 -5.79 -4.63
N ARG A 341 -17.13 -6.86 -5.37
CA ARG A 341 -15.83 -7.51 -5.45
C ARG A 341 -15.76 -8.45 -6.65
N GLY A 342 -14.55 -8.79 -7.09
CA GLY A 342 -14.32 -9.69 -8.21
C GLY A 342 -14.90 -11.09 -7.96
N TYR A 343 -15.43 -11.72 -9.00
CA TYR A 343 -16.02 -13.06 -8.91
C TYR A 343 -15.92 -13.83 -10.23
N TYR A 344 -15.96 -15.15 -10.13
CA TYR A 344 -15.96 -16.10 -11.23
C TYR A 344 -17.33 -16.76 -11.37
N GLN A 345 -17.72 -17.11 -12.59
CA GLN A 345 -18.94 -17.87 -12.87
C GLN A 345 -18.71 -18.90 -13.97
N ASN A 346 -19.49 -19.98 -13.91
CA ASN A 346 -19.67 -20.89 -15.04
C ASN A 346 -20.74 -20.33 -15.98
N VAL A 347 -20.31 -19.82 -17.14
CA VAL A 347 -21.20 -19.32 -18.21
C VAL A 347 -21.08 -20.28 -19.39
N ASN A 348 -22.07 -21.16 -19.57
CA ASN A 348 -22.13 -22.14 -20.65
C ASN A 348 -20.85 -23.01 -20.77
N GLY A 349 -20.30 -23.45 -19.63
CA GLY A 349 -19.08 -24.25 -19.53
C GLY A 349 -17.77 -23.46 -19.57
N SER A 350 -17.83 -22.13 -19.80
CA SER A 350 -16.67 -21.25 -19.73
C SER A 350 -16.51 -20.65 -18.33
N LEU A 351 -15.28 -20.59 -17.85
CA LEU A 351 -14.92 -19.85 -16.64
C LEU A 351 -14.84 -18.36 -17.00
N VAL A 352 -15.79 -17.57 -16.55
CA VAL A 352 -15.79 -16.12 -16.76
C VAL A 352 -15.41 -15.42 -15.47
N HIS A 353 -14.37 -14.59 -15.52
CA HIS A 353 -13.99 -13.73 -14.41
C HIS A 353 -14.56 -12.33 -14.62
N SER A 354 -15.33 -11.86 -13.66
CA SER A 354 -15.80 -10.48 -13.55
C SER A 354 -14.91 -9.68 -12.60
N ILE A 355 -14.15 -8.74 -13.15
CA ILE A 355 -13.26 -7.84 -12.39
C ILE A 355 -14.09 -6.64 -11.92
N TYR A 356 -14.03 -6.36 -10.62
CA TYR A 356 -14.75 -5.25 -10.01
C TYR A 356 -13.95 -3.94 -10.05
N GLY A 357 -14.55 -2.87 -10.58
CA GLY A 357 -14.01 -1.52 -10.56
C GLY A 357 -14.58 -0.71 -9.39
N ILE A 358 -13.77 -0.48 -8.36
CA ILE A 358 -14.24 0.15 -7.10
C ILE A 358 -14.55 1.65 -7.26
N GLU A 359 -14.00 2.33 -8.26
CA GLU A 359 -14.18 3.76 -8.49
C GLU A 359 -15.62 4.12 -8.89
N ASN A 360 -16.28 3.23 -9.62
CA ASN A 360 -17.61 3.46 -10.20
C ASN A 360 -18.59 2.30 -9.98
N ASN A 361 -18.17 1.25 -9.25
CA ASN A 361 -18.95 0.04 -8.97
C ASN A 361 -19.38 -0.72 -10.23
N THR A 362 -18.55 -0.72 -11.28
CA THR A 362 -18.82 -1.48 -12.52
C THR A 362 -18.01 -2.77 -12.58
N TYR A 363 -18.37 -3.63 -13.54
CA TYR A 363 -17.64 -4.85 -13.83
C TYR A 363 -17.15 -4.87 -15.28
N SER A 364 -15.93 -5.35 -15.47
CA SER A 364 -15.45 -5.84 -16.77
C SER A 364 -15.30 -7.36 -16.68
N SER A 365 -15.26 -8.06 -17.81
CA SER A 365 -15.12 -9.52 -17.77
C SER A 365 -14.30 -10.07 -18.93
N TYR A 366 -13.72 -11.25 -18.71
CA TYR A 366 -13.02 -12.03 -19.72
C TYR A 366 -13.26 -13.53 -19.50
N ASN A 367 -13.08 -14.32 -20.56
CA ASN A 367 -13.09 -15.77 -20.49
C ASN A 367 -11.70 -16.25 -20.02
N ALA A 368 -11.64 -16.87 -18.84
CA ALA A 368 -10.41 -17.41 -18.26
C ALA A 368 -10.14 -18.87 -18.69
N GLY A 369 -11.11 -19.53 -19.32
CA GLY A 369 -10.95 -20.90 -19.82
C GLY A 369 -12.17 -21.79 -19.54
N ILE A 370 -11.92 -23.03 -19.09
CA ILE A 370 -12.97 -24.01 -18.79
C ILE A 370 -13.46 -23.82 -17.36
N ALA A 371 -14.78 -23.76 -17.16
CA ALA A 371 -15.36 -23.75 -15.82
C ALA A 371 -14.98 -25.03 -15.06
N PRO A 372 -14.40 -24.94 -13.85
CA PRO A 372 -14.10 -26.10 -13.05
C PRO A 372 -15.29 -27.02 -12.82
N SER A 373 -15.05 -28.32 -12.69
CA SER A 373 -16.10 -29.35 -12.64
C SER A 373 -17.11 -29.15 -11.50
N PHE A 374 -16.66 -28.57 -10.38
CA PHE A 374 -17.47 -28.27 -9.21
C PHE A 374 -18.31 -26.98 -9.32
N MET A 375 -18.11 -26.17 -10.37
CA MET A 375 -18.83 -24.90 -10.53
C MET A 375 -20.19 -25.05 -11.19
N ARG A 376 -21.23 -24.62 -10.48
CA ARG A 376 -22.61 -24.59 -10.98
C ARG A 376 -22.86 -23.32 -11.78
N SER A 377 -23.58 -23.44 -12.89
CA SER A 377 -23.94 -22.28 -13.71
C SER A 377 -24.82 -21.30 -12.94
N GLY A 378 -24.62 -20.01 -13.17
CA GLY A 378 -25.33 -18.92 -12.49
C GLY A 378 -24.88 -18.62 -11.05
N GLN A 379 -24.05 -19.46 -10.42
CA GLN A 379 -23.48 -19.19 -9.10
C GLN A 379 -22.20 -18.34 -9.20
N LYS A 380 -21.96 -17.50 -8.18
CA LYS A 380 -20.72 -16.72 -8.04
C LYS A 380 -19.73 -17.45 -7.14
N TYR A 381 -18.49 -17.49 -7.59
CA TYR A 381 -17.35 -18.03 -6.86
C TYR A 381 -16.28 -16.95 -6.72
N TYR A 382 -15.47 -17.02 -5.67
CA TYR A 382 -14.43 -16.03 -5.40
C TYR A 382 -13.08 -16.71 -5.46
N SER A 383 -12.08 -16.04 -6.03
CA SER A 383 -10.71 -16.53 -6.10
C SER A 383 -9.75 -15.37 -6.33
N TRP A 384 -8.61 -15.40 -5.66
CA TRP A 384 -7.52 -14.44 -5.86
C TRP A 384 -6.33 -15.07 -6.60
N ASP A 385 -6.36 -16.38 -6.85
CA ASP A 385 -5.30 -17.11 -7.54
C ASP A 385 -5.77 -17.72 -8.88
N GLY A 386 -7.08 -17.72 -9.14
CA GLY A 386 -7.69 -18.23 -10.37
C GLY A 386 -7.77 -19.75 -10.44
N PHE A 387 -7.41 -20.47 -9.35
CA PHE A 387 -7.47 -21.93 -9.30
C PHE A 387 -8.03 -22.49 -7.99
N SER A 388 -8.00 -21.76 -6.89
CA SER A 388 -8.67 -22.10 -5.63
C SER A 388 -9.94 -21.26 -5.50
N PHE A 389 -11.09 -21.90 -5.41
CA PHE A 389 -12.38 -21.22 -5.47
C PHE A 389 -13.16 -21.36 -4.18
N TYR A 390 -13.79 -20.26 -3.77
CA TYR A 390 -14.53 -20.12 -2.53
C TYR A 390 -15.98 -19.72 -2.82
N ASN A 391 -16.90 -20.12 -1.94
CA ASN A 391 -18.27 -19.62 -1.95
C ASN A 391 -18.36 -18.25 -1.24
N ALA A 392 -19.56 -17.66 -1.21
CA ALA A 392 -19.79 -16.35 -0.59
C ALA A 392 -19.49 -16.31 0.92
N SER A 393 -19.56 -17.46 1.60
CA SER A 393 -19.20 -17.59 3.03
C SER A 393 -17.70 -17.78 3.25
N GLY A 394 -16.88 -17.80 2.19
CA GLY A 394 -15.44 -18.00 2.29
C GLY A 394 -15.00 -19.46 2.44
N HIS A 395 -15.89 -20.44 2.31
CA HIS A 395 -15.52 -21.85 2.32
C HIS A 395 -14.98 -22.27 0.95
N ILE A 396 -13.90 -23.04 0.95
CA ILE A 396 -13.33 -23.62 -0.27
C ILE A 396 -14.34 -24.59 -0.92
N VAL A 397 -14.54 -24.45 -2.22
CA VAL A 397 -15.43 -25.30 -3.03
C VAL A 397 -14.62 -26.32 -3.81
N GLY A 398 -13.44 -25.94 -4.30
CA GLY A 398 -12.57 -26.83 -5.05
C GLY A 398 -11.35 -26.11 -5.60
N ARG A 399 -10.45 -26.91 -6.20
CA ARG A 399 -9.21 -26.44 -6.79
C ARG A 399 -8.95 -27.09 -8.14
N GLU A 400 -8.96 -26.31 -9.21
CA GLU A 400 -8.64 -26.74 -10.57
C GLU A 400 -7.95 -25.62 -11.36
N TYR A 401 -7.04 -25.99 -12.26
CA TYR A 401 -6.15 -25.09 -12.99
C TYR A 401 -6.54 -24.96 -14.46
N GLN A 402 -6.34 -23.77 -15.05
CA GLN A 402 -6.57 -23.55 -16.48
C GLN A 402 -5.37 -24.02 -17.30
N TYR A 403 -5.58 -25.01 -18.17
CA TYR A 403 -4.51 -25.67 -18.94
C TYR A 403 -3.56 -24.70 -19.63
N PHE A 404 -4.08 -23.82 -20.49
CA PHE A 404 -3.26 -22.92 -21.29
C PHE A 404 -2.63 -21.77 -20.49
N GLN A 405 -3.13 -21.48 -19.28
CA GLN A 405 -2.47 -20.51 -18.40
C GLN A 405 -1.13 -21.04 -17.87
N TYR A 406 -0.99 -22.37 -17.76
CA TYR A 406 0.19 -23.04 -17.17
C TYR A 406 0.92 -23.95 -18.17
N LEU A 407 0.49 -24.02 -19.42
CA LEU A 407 1.20 -24.71 -20.48
C LEU A 407 2.49 -23.94 -20.81
N THR A 408 3.63 -24.63 -20.81
CA THR A 408 4.90 -24.00 -21.18
C THR A 408 4.88 -23.53 -22.64
N ALA A 409 5.35 -22.32 -22.85
CA ALA A 409 5.63 -21.67 -24.11
C ALA A 409 6.69 -22.42 -24.94
N ARG A 410 7.39 -23.40 -24.37
CA ARG A 410 8.33 -24.27 -25.10
C ARG A 410 7.66 -25.42 -25.85
N THR A 411 6.36 -25.64 -25.64
CA THR A 411 5.59 -26.62 -26.41
C THR A 411 5.32 -26.14 -27.82
N THR A 412 5.04 -27.06 -28.74
CA THR A 412 4.67 -26.75 -30.12
C THR A 412 3.16 -26.88 -30.30
N THR A 413 2.52 -25.93 -30.96
CA THR A 413 1.10 -26.05 -31.34
C THR A 413 0.91 -27.02 -32.50
N ASN A 414 -0.13 -27.84 -32.44
CA ASN A 414 -0.53 -28.76 -33.51
C ASN A 414 -1.24 -28.07 -34.68
N TYR A 415 -1.47 -26.76 -34.59
CA TYR A 415 -2.08 -25.98 -35.67
C TYR A 415 -1.06 -25.56 -36.72
N THR A 416 -1.49 -25.63 -37.98
CA THR A 416 -0.75 -25.13 -39.15
C THR A 416 -0.93 -23.62 -39.31
N ALA A 417 -0.03 -22.98 -40.07
CA ALA A 417 -0.15 -21.56 -40.41
C ALA A 417 -1.51 -21.22 -41.03
N ALA A 418 -2.01 -22.05 -41.94
CA ALA A 418 -3.28 -21.85 -42.61
C ALA A 418 -4.49 -21.92 -41.66
N GLU A 419 -4.46 -22.80 -40.66
CA GLU A 419 -5.51 -22.89 -39.63
C GLU A 419 -5.51 -21.67 -38.71
N LEU A 420 -4.32 -21.20 -38.31
CA LEU A 420 -4.18 -19.98 -37.52
C LEU A 420 -4.70 -18.76 -38.31
N ASP A 421 -4.33 -18.61 -39.58
CA ASP A 421 -4.83 -17.53 -40.45
C ASP A 421 -6.35 -17.61 -40.68
N ALA A 422 -6.89 -18.82 -40.82
CA ALA A 422 -8.33 -19.03 -40.95
C ALA A 422 -9.08 -18.58 -39.69
N TYR A 423 -8.58 -18.92 -38.50
CA TYR A 423 -9.12 -18.43 -37.23
C TYR A 423 -9.04 -16.91 -37.15
N ILE A 424 -7.87 -16.31 -37.43
CA ILE A 424 -7.68 -14.85 -37.35
C ILE A 424 -8.67 -14.13 -38.25
N LYS A 425 -8.80 -14.57 -39.51
CA LYS A 425 -9.73 -13.98 -40.47
C LYS A 425 -11.17 -14.03 -39.97
N LYS A 426 -11.59 -15.17 -39.40
CA LYS A 426 -12.92 -15.34 -38.80
C LYS A 426 -13.09 -14.40 -37.60
N ALA A 427 -12.18 -14.44 -36.63
CA ALA A 427 -12.27 -13.67 -35.39
C ALA A 427 -12.30 -12.15 -35.65
N VAL A 428 -11.48 -11.66 -36.58
CA VAL A 428 -11.48 -10.23 -36.97
C VAL A 428 -12.79 -9.85 -37.66
N ALA A 429 -13.34 -10.70 -38.54
CA ALA A 429 -14.63 -10.46 -39.18
C ALA A 429 -15.78 -10.42 -38.16
N GLU A 430 -15.76 -11.28 -37.14
CA GLU A 430 -16.72 -11.27 -36.04
C GLU A 430 -16.62 -9.98 -35.20
N ARG A 431 -15.41 -9.46 -34.97
CA ARG A 431 -15.20 -8.17 -34.30
C ARG A 431 -15.76 -7.00 -35.12
N GLU A 432 -15.51 -6.99 -36.43
CA GLU A 432 -16.09 -5.99 -37.33
C GLU A 432 -17.62 -6.05 -37.34
N ALA A 433 -18.20 -7.25 -37.34
CA ALA A 433 -19.65 -7.45 -37.32
C ALA A 433 -20.35 -6.91 -36.06
N MET A 434 -19.62 -6.63 -34.97
CA MET A 434 -20.17 -5.99 -33.77
C MET A 434 -20.57 -4.53 -34.02
N GLY A 435 -20.12 -3.91 -35.11
CA GLY A 435 -20.51 -2.55 -35.49
C GLY A 435 -19.85 -1.43 -34.68
N TYR A 436 -18.88 -1.74 -33.82
CA TYR A 436 -18.13 -0.73 -33.08
C TYR A 436 -17.18 0.04 -34.00
N ALA A 437 -17.13 1.36 -33.86
CA ALA A 437 -16.33 2.24 -34.71
C ALA A 437 -14.84 1.84 -34.77
N LYS A 438 -14.28 1.35 -33.65
CA LYS A 438 -12.88 0.90 -33.56
C LYS A 438 -12.55 -0.33 -34.43
N TYR A 439 -13.54 -1.14 -34.80
CA TYR A 439 -13.37 -2.32 -35.66
C TYR A 439 -13.81 -2.08 -37.10
N LYS A 440 -14.08 -0.83 -37.49
CA LYS A 440 -14.47 -0.50 -38.86
C LYS A 440 -13.36 -0.91 -39.83
N ASP A 441 -13.72 -1.69 -40.86
CA ASP A 441 -12.81 -2.27 -41.85
C ASP A 441 -11.73 -3.19 -41.25
N ALA A 442 -11.93 -3.72 -40.04
CA ALA A 442 -10.91 -4.55 -39.38
C ALA A 442 -10.53 -5.78 -40.22
N SER A 443 -11.49 -6.39 -40.94
CA SER A 443 -11.23 -7.51 -41.85
C SER A 443 -10.29 -7.20 -43.01
N LYS A 444 -9.98 -5.91 -43.25
CA LYS A 444 -9.03 -5.45 -44.26
C LYS A 444 -7.78 -4.82 -43.66
N LYS A 445 -7.89 -4.22 -42.47
CA LYS A 445 -6.84 -3.38 -41.89
C LYS A 445 -6.08 -4.05 -40.75
N SER A 446 -6.70 -5.02 -40.06
CA SER A 446 -6.10 -5.64 -38.88
C SER A 446 -4.70 -6.16 -39.19
N LYS A 447 -3.75 -5.80 -38.34
CA LYS A 447 -2.33 -6.09 -38.52
C LYS A 447 -1.95 -7.53 -38.24
N ILE A 448 -2.86 -8.31 -37.66
CA ILE A 448 -2.64 -9.73 -37.43
C ILE A 448 -3.11 -10.61 -38.60
N LEU A 449 -3.73 -10.04 -39.66
CA LEU A 449 -4.15 -10.82 -40.83
C LEU A 449 -2.93 -11.40 -41.56
N GLY A 450 -2.91 -12.73 -41.77
CA GLY A 450 -1.88 -13.41 -42.57
C GLY A 450 -0.56 -13.69 -41.83
N ILE A 451 -0.51 -13.55 -40.50
CA ILE A 451 0.72 -13.76 -39.73
C ILE A 451 1.03 -15.23 -39.43
N GLY A 452 0.17 -16.18 -39.84
CA GLY A 452 0.30 -17.60 -39.53
C GLY A 452 1.67 -18.18 -39.91
N ALA A 453 2.22 -17.79 -41.06
CA ALA A 453 3.55 -18.21 -41.50
C ALA A 453 4.66 -17.68 -40.58
N ALA A 454 4.59 -16.40 -40.17
CA ALA A 454 5.55 -15.79 -39.26
C ALA A 454 5.50 -16.44 -37.87
N LEU A 455 4.30 -16.74 -37.36
CA LEU A 455 4.12 -17.44 -36.09
C LEU A 455 4.78 -18.82 -36.10
N LYS A 456 4.53 -19.64 -37.14
CA LYS A 456 5.15 -20.97 -37.26
C LYS A 456 6.65 -20.91 -37.54
N LYS A 457 7.13 -19.84 -38.17
CA LYS A 457 8.56 -19.59 -38.34
C LYS A 457 9.25 -19.38 -36.99
N VAL A 458 8.71 -18.49 -36.15
CA VAL A 458 9.22 -18.26 -34.79
C VAL A 458 9.15 -19.51 -33.93
N GLU A 459 8.07 -20.29 -34.00
CA GLU A 459 7.98 -21.54 -33.24
C GLU A 459 9.06 -22.55 -33.62
N ARG A 460 9.33 -22.70 -34.92
CA ARG A 460 10.38 -23.59 -35.43
C ARG A 460 11.78 -23.11 -35.07
N GLU A 461 12.05 -21.81 -35.21
CA GLU A 461 13.41 -21.26 -35.10
C GLU A 461 13.80 -20.87 -33.68
N LYS A 462 12.82 -20.49 -32.84
CA LYS A 462 13.05 -19.95 -31.49
C LYS A 462 12.42 -20.79 -30.38
N HIS A 463 11.74 -21.89 -30.74
CA HIS A 463 11.07 -22.79 -29.81
C HIS A 463 10.11 -22.06 -28.86
N VAL A 464 9.27 -21.20 -29.45
CA VAL A 464 8.19 -20.47 -28.76
C VAL A 464 6.85 -20.83 -29.38
N ASN A 465 5.93 -21.33 -28.55
CA ASN A 465 4.60 -21.78 -28.94
C ASN A 465 3.84 -20.73 -29.76
N ALA A 466 3.53 -21.04 -31.02
CA ALA A 466 2.90 -20.11 -31.95
C ALA A 466 1.47 -19.73 -31.51
N LEU A 467 0.75 -20.64 -30.86
CA LEU A 467 -0.60 -20.38 -30.34
C LEU A 467 -0.56 -19.35 -29.19
N MET A 468 0.44 -19.41 -28.32
CA MET A 468 0.64 -18.42 -27.26
C MET A 468 0.97 -17.04 -27.84
N VAL A 469 1.86 -16.98 -28.83
CA VAL A 469 2.22 -15.71 -29.48
C VAL A 469 1.01 -15.09 -30.18
N LEU A 470 0.16 -15.90 -30.83
CA LEU A 470 -1.11 -15.43 -31.39
C LEU A 470 -2.07 -14.91 -30.32
N ALA A 471 -2.22 -15.65 -29.21
CA ALA A 471 -3.08 -15.24 -28.11
C ALA A 471 -2.64 -13.90 -27.50
N MET A 472 -1.33 -13.69 -27.36
CA MET A 472 -0.76 -12.40 -26.95
C MET A 472 -1.02 -11.30 -27.98
N ALA A 473 -0.79 -11.57 -29.27
CA ALA A 473 -1.07 -10.59 -30.32
C ALA A 473 -2.53 -10.13 -30.27
N ILE A 474 -3.48 -11.05 -30.12
CA ILE A 474 -4.91 -10.73 -29.97
C ILE A 474 -5.14 -9.86 -28.74
N HIS A 475 -4.54 -10.23 -27.61
CA HIS A 475 -4.73 -9.57 -26.32
C HIS A 475 -4.18 -8.13 -26.32
N GLU A 476 -2.93 -7.97 -26.72
CA GLU A 476 -2.17 -6.71 -26.62
C GLU A 476 -2.55 -5.68 -27.68
N SER A 477 -3.05 -6.14 -28.83
CA SER A 477 -3.35 -5.25 -29.96
C SER A 477 -4.83 -5.07 -30.26
N ASP A 478 -5.71 -5.60 -29.40
CA ASP A 478 -7.16 -5.65 -29.62
C ASP A 478 -7.48 -6.26 -31.00
N TYR A 479 -7.06 -7.50 -31.23
CA TYR A 479 -7.21 -8.19 -32.53
C TYR A 479 -6.52 -7.46 -33.70
N GLY A 480 -5.38 -6.81 -33.45
CA GLY A 480 -4.57 -6.13 -34.47
C GLY A 480 -5.09 -4.77 -34.90
N THR A 481 -6.02 -4.18 -34.12
CA THR A 481 -6.68 -2.91 -34.48
C THR A 481 -6.34 -1.73 -33.56
N SER A 482 -5.44 -1.90 -32.59
CA SER A 482 -4.95 -0.78 -31.78
C SER A 482 -4.15 0.23 -32.60
N ASP A 483 -4.05 1.47 -32.11
CA ASP A 483 -3.30 2.53 -32.78
C ASP A 483 -1.81 2.17 -32.95
N HIS A 484 -1.19 1.53 -31.93
CA HIS A 484 0.19 1.05 -32.02
C HIS A 484 0.36 -0.08 -33.04
N ALA A 485 -0.61 -0.99 -33.16
CA ALA A 485 -0.57 -1.98 -34.22
C ALA A 485 -0.60 -1.30 -35.58
N TYR A 486 -1.53 -0.36 -35.82
CA TYR A 486 -1.68 0.30 -37.11
C TYR A 486 -0.47 1.14 -37.50
N ASN A 487 -0.01 1.99 -36.59
CA ASN A 487 1.01 3.00 -36.87
C ASN A 487 2.43 2.45 -36.78
N ASN A 488 2.66 1.47 -35.90
CA ASN A 488 4.01 1.04 -35.52
C ASN A 488 4.28 -0.43 -35.86
N ASN A 489 3.31 -1.17 -36.44
CA ASN A 489 3.35 -2.63 -36.58
C ASN A 489 3.63 -3.37 -35.25
N ASN A 490 3.33 -2.72 -34.12
CA ASN A 490 3.62 -3.22 -32.79
C ASN A 490 2.36 -3.85 -32.20
N ILE A 491 2.21 -5.16 -32.43
CA ILE A 491 1.04 -5.94 -32.01
C ILE A 491 1.16 -6.51 -30.58
N PHE A 492 2.23 -6.17 -29.84
CA PHE A 492 2.50 -6.69 -28.50
C PHE A 492 2.67 -5.59 -27.44
N GLY A 493 2.46 -4.32 -27.80
CA GLY A 493 2.64 -3.20 -26.88
C GLY A 493 4.08 -2.99 -26.41
N ILE A 494 5.08 -3.42 -27.19
CA ILE A 494 6.49 -3.39 -26.80
C ILE A 494 6.95 -1.94 -26.61
N GLN A 495 7.47 -1.63 -25.42
CA GLN A 495 7.93 -0.29 -25.00
C GLN A 495 6.82 0.80 -25.05
N VAL A 496 5.55 0.39 -24.99
CA VAL A 496 4.42 1.30 -24.76
C VAL A 496 4.26 1.47 -23.26
N TYR A 497 4.54 2.66 -22.74
CA TYR A 497 4.41 2.96 -21.32
C TYR A 497 3.22 3.90 -21.08
N ASP A 498 2.48 3.71 -19.99
CA ASP A 498 1.30 4.53 -19.66
C ASP A 498 1.58 6.04 -19.59
N ASN A 499 2.83 6.42 -19.27
CA ASN A 499 3.28 7.81 -19.20
C ASN A 499 3.89 8.34 -20.51
N ASN A 500 4.05 7.51 -21.53
CA ASN A 500 4.59 7.90 -22.83
C ASN A 500 4.19 6.93 -23.97
N PRO A 501 2.88 6.76 -24.24
CA PRO A 501 2.40 5.75 -25.18
C PRO A 501 2.94 5.98 -26.61
N GLU A 502 3.12 7.24 -27.02
CA GLU A 502 3.62 7.65 -28.34
C GLU A 502 5.02 7.09 -28.69
N LYS A 503 5.81 6.68 -27.68
CA LYS A 503 7.17 6.13 -27.84
C LYS A 503 7.21 4.62 -28.02
N GLY A 504 6.06 3.95 -28.15
CA GLY A 504 6.00 2.53 -28.44
C GLY A 504 6.90 2.17 -29.63
N LYS A 505 7.66 1.07 -29.51
CA LYS A 505 8.61 0.64 -30.55
C LYS A 505 7.89 0.47 -31.89
N SER A 506 8.53 0.91 -32.97
CA SER A 506 8.06 0.69 -34.34
C SER A 506 8.89 -0.36 -35.03
N PHE A 507 8.23 -1.20 -35.83
CA PHE A 507 8.83 -2.24 -36.64
C PHE A 507 8.51 -2.00 -38.12
N GLU A 508 9.40 -2.39 -39.01
CA GLU A 508 9.16 -2.29 -40.46
C GLU A 508 8.02 -3.21 -40.88
N THR A 509 7.95 -4.40 -40.27
CA THR A 509 6.90 -5.39 -40.50
C THR A 509 6.38 -5.99 -39.20
N VAL A 510 5.19 -6.58 -39.26
CA VAL A 510 4.64 -7.33 -38.13
C VAL A 510 5.49 -8.56 -37.80
N GLU A 511 6.04 -9.25 -38.81
CA GLU A 511 6.95 -10.38 -38.60
C GLU A 511 8.19 -9.97 -37.79
N GLU A 512 8.77 -8.79 -38.07
CA GLU A 512 9.89 -8.27 -37.28
C GLU A 512 9.51 -8.07 -35.81
N GLY A 513 8.31 -7.56 -35.53
CA GLY A 513 7.79 -7.44 -34.16
C GLY A 513 7.63 -8.80 -33.46
N ILE A 514 7.19 -9.83 -34.18
CA ILE A 514 7.08 -11.22 -33.67
C ILE A 514 8.47 -11.79 -33.36
N ASN A 515 9.43 -11.63 -34.27
CA ASN A 515 10.82 -12.06 -34.03
C ASN A 515 11.41 -11.32 -32.83
N HIS A 516 11.20 -10.00 -32.73
CA HIS A 516 11.70 -9.20 -31.62
C HIS A 516 11.12 -9.63 -30.26
N LEU A 517 9.84 -10.00 -30.19
CA LEU A 517 9.26 -10.58 -28.97
C LEU A 517 10.00 -11.89 -28.59
N ALA A 518 10.19 -12.79 -29.55
CA ALA A 518 10.83 -14.08 -29.30
C ALA A 518 12.29 -13.92 -28.83
N ASP A 519 13.05 -13.06 -29.51
CA ASP A 519 14.46 -12.84 -29.24
C ASP A 519 14.66 -12.06 -27.94
N GLU A 520 13.99 -10.92 -27.75
CA GLU A 520 14.41 -9.97 -26.70
C GLU A 520 13.63 -10.10 -25.39
N TYR A 521 12.43 -10.70 -25.49
CA TYR A 521 11.60 -10.97 -24.33
C TYR A 521 11.69 -12.44 -23.95
N PHE A 522 11.49 -13.40 -24.85
CA PHE A 522 11.32 -14.80 -24.44
C PHE A 522 12.61 -15.59 -24.27
N THR A 523 13.42 -15.69 -25.32
CA THR A 523 14.59 -16.59 -25.33
C THR A 523 15.90 -15.88 -25.00
N GLY A 524 15.97 -14.55 -25.18
CA GLY A 524 17.24 -13.83 -25.23
C GLY A 524 17.79 -13.83 -26.67
N ALA A 525 18.42 -12.72 -27.07
CA ALA A 525 19.01 -12.60 -28.40
C ALA A 525 20.17 -13.61 -28.57
N ASP A 526 20.50 -13.97 -29.81
CA ASP A 526 21.59 -14.92 -30.08
C ASP A 526 22.92 -14.40 -29.46
N GLY A 527 23.51 -15.19 -28.55
CA GLY A 527 24.70 -14.80 -27.79
C GLY A 527 24.44 -14.03 -26.49
N ASP A 528 23.18 -13.77 -26.13
CA ASP A 528 22.83 -13.16 -24.84
C ASP A 528 22.77 -14.21 -23.73
N TRP A 529 23.80 -14.23 -22.89
CA TRP A 529 23.87 -15.12 -21.73
C TRP A 529 22.81 -14.81 -20.65
N ARG A 530 22.18 -13.63 -20.69
CA ARG A 530 21.19 -13.21 -19.69
C ARG A 530 19.85 -13.88 -19.92
N GLY A 531 19.49 -14.17 -21.18
CA GLY A 531 18.26 -14.86 -21.54
C GLY A 531 17.02 -13.95 -21.65
N GLY A 532 15.85 -14.53 -21.41
CA GLY A 532 14.55 -13.88 -21.43
C GLY A 532 13.59 -14.49 -20.41
N TYR A 533 12.31 -14.10 -20.45
CA TYR A 533 11.26 -14.60 -19.55
C TYR A 533 11.18 -16.14 -19.49
N LEU A 534 11.50 -16.83 -20.60
CA LEU A 534 11.46 -18.29 -20.68
C LEU A 534 12.79 -18.95 -20.29
N THR A 535 13.83 -18.19 -19.96
CA THR A 535 15.19 -18.71 -19.76
C THR A 535 15.50 -18.82 -18.27
N PRO A 536 15.66 -20.04 -17.72
CA PRO A 536 16.03 -20.23 -16.32
C PRO A 536 17.30 -19.46 -15.96
N GLY A 537 17.24 -18.73 -14.84
CA GLY A 537 18.35 -17.91 -14.35
C GLY A 537 18.29 -16.43 -14.73
N ASP A 538 17.48 -16.03 -15.73
CA ASP A 538 17.18 -14.60 -15.97
C ASP A 538 16.36 -14.03 -14.80
N TRP A 539 16.62 -12.78 -14.40
CA TRP A 539 15.88 -12.10 -13.31
C TRP A 539 14.38 -11.91 -13.62
N ARG A 540 13.99 -12.02 -14.89
CA ARG A 540 12.60 -12.00 -15.39
C ARG A 540 11.96 -13.39 -15.41
N SER A 541 12.73 -14.47 -15.27
CA SER A 541 12.22 -15.82 -15.42
C SER A 541 11.62 -16.35 -14.13
N TYR A 542 10.32 -16.62 -14.19
CA TYR A 542 9.54 -17.29 -13.13
C TYR A 542 8.87 -18.56 -13.69
N GLY A 543 9.45 -19.13 -14.75
CA GLY A 543 8.94 -20.26 -15.50
C GLY A 543 8.31 -19.88 -16.83
N ALA A 544 8.35 -20.80 -17.80
CA ALA A 544 8.08 -20.50 -19.20
C ALA A 544 6.58 -20.57 -19.57
N ALA A 545 5.64 -20.09 -18.75
CA ALA A 545 4.19 -20.11 -19.05
C ALA A 545 3.55 -18.73 -18.84
N PRO A 546 2.34 -18.44 -19.37
CA PRO A 546 1.65 -17.17 -19.09
C PRO A 546 1.53 -16.87 -17.59
N GLY A 547 1.09 -17.85 -16.80
CA GLY A 547 1.18 -17.86 -15.35
C GLY A 547 0.31 -16.82 -14.62
N THR A 548 0.84 -16.33 -13.50
CA THR A 548 0.19 -15.47 -12.50
C THR A 548 1.20 -14.47 -11.93
N LYS A 549 0.84 -13.76 -10.86
CA LYS A 549 1.80 -12.95 -10.11
C LYS A 549 2.82 -13.74 -9.29
N SER A 550 2.62 -15.04 -9.07
CA SER A 550 3.57 -15.91 -8.37
C SER A 550 4.56 -16.62 -9.29
N ASN A 551 4.16 -16.94 -10.52
CA ASN A 551 4.96 -17.67 -11.49
C ASN A 551 4.63 -17.30 -12.94
N GLY A 552 5.48 -17.68 -13.88
CA GLY A 552 5.30 -17.41 -15.30
C GLY A 552 5.72 -16.00 -15.73
N ILE A 553 5.43 -15.69 -16.98
CA ILE A 553 5.75 -14.43 -17.65
C ILE A 553 5.10 -13.23 -16.91
N ASN A 554 3.89 -13.40 -16.37
CA ASN A 554 3.12 -12.32 -15.76
C ASN A 554 3.76 -11.69 -14.50
N VAL A 555 4.73 -12.36 -13.87
CA VAL A 555 5.42 -11.82 -12.69
C VAL A 555 6.14 -10.52 -13.02
N LYS A 556 6.72 -10.41 -14.22
CA LYS A 556 7.53 -9.25 -14.63
C LYS A 556 7.03 -8.54 -15.90
N TYR A 557 6.02 -9.10 -16.58
CA TYR A 557 5.59 -8.61 -17.90
C TYR A 557 4.52 -7.50 -17.84
N ALA A 558 3.40 -7.73 -17.15
CA ALA A 558 2.26 -6.82 -17.15
C ALA A 558 1.91 -6.35 -15.74
N SER A 559 1.31 -5.17 -15.58
CA SER A 559 0.73 -4.76 -14.29
C SER A 559 -0.58 -5.47 -13.98
N ASP A 560 -1.31 -5.92 -15.01
CA ASP A 560 -2.54 -6.68 -14.86
C ASP A 560 -2.28 -8.06 -14.23
N PRO A 561 -2.74 -8.34 -12.99
CA PRO A 561 -2.53 -9.64 -12.35
C PRO A 561 -3.21 -10.80 -13.08
N PHE A 562 -4.13 -10.50 -14.00
CA PHE A 562 -4.91 -11.46 -14.76
C PHE A 562 -4.44 -11.66 -16.19
N TRP A 563 -3.37 -10.97 -16.63
CA TRP A 563 -2.83 -11.08 -17.99
C TRP A 563 -2.63 -12.55 -18.42
N GLY A 564 -1.98 -13.36 -17.58
CA GLY A 564 -1.71 -14.77 -17.92
C GLY A 564 -2.99 -15.60 -18.09
N ALA A 565 -4.03 -15.32 -17.30
CA ALA A 565 -5.34 -15.95 -17.44
C ALA A 565 -6.08 -15.49 -18.71
N LYS A 566 -5.93 -14.21 -19.10
CA LYS A 566 -6.50 -13.67 -20.35
C LYS A 566 -5.83 -14.28 -21.59
N VAL A 567 -4.50 -14.37 -21.59
CA VAL A 567 -3.73 -15.06 -22.65
C VAL A 567 -4.14 -16.54 -22.73
N GLY A 568 -4.18 -17.26 -21.60
CA GLY A 568 -4.64 -18.64 -21.56
C GLY A 568 -6.09 -18.82 -22.05
N GLY A 569 -6.97 -17.87 -21.73
CA GLY A 569 -8.34 -17.82 -22.23
C GLY A 569 -8.44 -17.64 -23.74
N HIS A 570 -7.59 -16.80 -24.33
CA HIS A 570 -7.47 -16.66 -25.79
C HIS A 570 -6.98 -17.96 -26.44
N MET A 571 -5.92 -18.59 -25.90
CA MET A 571 -5.43 -19.89 -26.39
C MET A 571 -6.54 -20.95 -26.33
N ARG A 572 -7.29 -21.02 -25.23
CA ARG A 572 -8.43 -21.94 -25.08
C ARG A 572 -9.51 -21.69 -26.12
N THR A 573 -9.79 -20.43 -26.43
CA THR A 573 -10.82 -20.03 -27.41
C THR A 573 -10.41 -20.45 -28.81
N ILE A 574 -9.18 -20.13 -29.22
CA ILE A 574 -8.61 -20.55 -30.52
C ILE A 574 -8.65 -22.08 -30.63
N ASP A 575 -8.16 -22.78 -29.62
CA ASP A 575 -8.12 -24.24 -29.60
C ASP A 575 -9.53 -24.85 -29.67
N LYS A 576 -10.53 -24.26 -29.01
CA LYS A 576 -11.94 -24.69 -29.11
C LYS A 576 -12.44 -24.64 -30.55
N GLU A 577 -12.16 -23.55 -31.24
CA GLU A 577 -12.70 -23.28 -32.56
C GLU A 577 -11.99 -24.05 -33.67
N LEU A 578 -10.71 -24.40 -33.47
CA LEU A 578 -9.91 -25.15 -34.43
C LEU A 578 -9.90 -26.66 -34.18
N GLY A 579 -10.68 -27.15 -33.21
CA GLY A 579 -10.94 -28.59 -33.05
C GLY A 579 -10.17 -29.28 -31.92
N LEU A 580 -9.73 -28.55 -30.90
CA LEU A 580 -9.15 -29.07 -29.65
C LEU A 580 -7.88 -29.91 -29.83
N LYS A 581 -6.99 -29.49 -30.73
CA LYS A 581 -5.75 -30.23 -31.01
C LYS A 581 -4.69 -30.07 -29.91
N ASP A 582 -4.70 -28.98 -29.13
CA ASP A 582 -3.64 -28.69 -28.15
C ASP A 582 -4.07 -28.89 -26.69
N PHE A 583 -5.35 -28.78 -26.38
CA PHE A 583 -5.83 -29.01 -25.01
C PHE A 583 -5.56 -30.44 -24.55
N GLY A 584 -5.01 -30.58 -23.34
CA GLY A 584 -4.82 -31.88 -22.69
C GLY A 584 -3.66 -32.74 -23.22
N GLN A 585 -2.93 -32.28 -24.25
CA GLN A 585 -1.77 -32.99 -24.83
C GLN A 585 -0.67 -33.30 -23.81
N TYR A 586 -0.55 -32.47 -22.78
CA TYR A 586 0.42 -32.66 -21.69
C TYR A 586 -0.28 -32.81 -20.34
N THR A 587 0.36 -33.53 -19.43
CA THR A 587 0.06 -33.38 -18.00
C THR A 587 0.88 -32.23 -17.46
N LEU A 588 0.24 -31.35 -16.68
CA LEU A 588 0.89 -30.16 -16.14
C LEU A 588 1.26 -30.37 -14.68
N GLY A 589 2.37 -29.76 -14.27
CA GLY A 589 2.86 -29.79 -12.90
C GLY A 589 3.46 -28.46 -12.47
N PHE A 590 3.65 -28.32 -11.16
CA PHE A 590 4.53 -27.31 -10.58
C PHE A 590 5.68 -27.98 -9.85
N THR A 591 6.88 -27.42 -10.01
CA THR A 591 7.98 -27.79 -9.12
C THR A 591 7.63 -27.42 -7.67
N ASN A 592 8.10 -28.18 -6.68
CA ASN A 592 7.71 -27.97 -5.28
C ASN A 592 8.86 -27.58 -4.34
N THR A 593 10.08 -27.45 -4.87
CA THR A 593 11.28 -27.03 -4.12
C THR A 593 12.06 -25.97 -4.88
N THR A 594 12.86 -25.18 -4.17
CA THR A 594 13.83 -24.25 -4.75
C THR A 594 15.10 -24.98 -5.15
N ASP A 595 15.96 -24.30 -5.91
CA ASP A 595 17.27 -24.79 -6.38
C ASP A 595 17.20 -26.19 -7.03
N LEU A 596 16.12 -26.42 -7.79
CA LEU A 596 15.79 -27.71 -8.38
C LEU A 596 16.53 -27.90 -9.71
N ASN A 597 17.40 -28.90 -9.75
CA ASN A 597 18.14 -29.26 -10.94
C ASN A 597 17.28 -30.03 -11.96
N VAL A 598 17.28 -29.55 -13.20
CA VAL A 598 16.81 -30.28 -14.38
C VAL A 598 18.01 -30.92 -15.05
N ARG A 599 17.91 -32.21 -15.39
CA ARG A 599 19.02 -33.01 -15.94
C ARG A 599 18.76 -33.45 -17.37
N THR A 600 19.84 -33.81 -18.08
CA THR A 600 19.76 -34.33 -19.46
C THR A 600 19.16 -35.74 -19.56
N SER A 601 19.23 -36.52 -18.48
CA SER A 601 18.64 -37.86 -18.33
C SER A 601 18.46 -38.18 -16.85
N ALA A 602 17.83 -39.32 -16.51
CA ALA A 602 17.88 -39.87 -15.17
C ALA A 602 19.34 -40.03 -14.73
N ASN A 603 19.76 -39.33 -13.67
CA ASN A 603 21.16 -39.23 -13.21
C ASN A 603 22.16 -38.63 -14.23
N GLY A 604 21.69 -37.93 -15.26
CA GLY A 604 22.54 -37.26 -16.24
C GLY A 604 23.17 -35.97 -15.73
N SER A 605 23.94 -35.31 -16.60
CA SER A 605 24.52 -33.99 -16.35
C SER A 605 23.44 -32.94 -16.06
N LEU A 606 23.82 -31.91 -15.31
CA LEU A 606 22.98 -30.73 -15.09
C LEU A 606 22.69 -30.06 -16.44
N LEU A 607 21.40 -29.79 -16.69
CA LEU A 607 20.95 -29.01 -17.84
C LEU A 607 20.79 -27.54 -17.43
N TYR A 608 20.00 -27.29 -16.38
CA TYR A 608 19.84 -26.00 -15.72
C TYR A 608 19.23 -26.17 -14.33
N THR A 609 19.14 -25.10 -13.55
CA THR A 609 18.54 -25.08 -12.21
C THR A 609 17.39 -24.09 -12.17
N TYR A 610 16.25 -24.50 -11.61
CA TYR A 610 15.19 -23.60 -11.18
C TYR A 610 15.51 -23.07 -9.79
N ASN A 611 15.86 -21.79 -9.68
CA ASN A 611 16.16 -21.16 -8.37
C ASN A 611 14.91 -20.97 -7.50
N LEU A 612 13.72 -21.03 -8.10
CA LEU A 612 12.44 -20.82 -7.44
C LEU A 612 11.59 -22.09 -7.50
N SER A 613 10.73 -22.28 -6.51
CA SER A 613 9.68 -23.30 -6.55
C SER A 613 8.49 -22.83 -7.38
N ARG A 614 7.54 -23.74 -7.64
CA ARG A 614 6.30 -23.49 -8.40
C ARG A 614 6.52 -23.10 -9.86
N MET A 615 7.61 -23.57 -10.46
CA MET A 615 7.85 -23.41 -11.90
C MET A 615 6.88 -24.32 -12.68
N PRO A 616 6.13 -23.79 -13.66
CA PRO A 616 5.27 -24.58 -14.53
C PRO A 616 6.08 -25.57 -15.37
N VAL A 617 5.67 -26.84 -15.37
CA VAL A 617 6.28 -27.89 -16.18
C VAL A 617 5.20 -28.63 -16.99
N ALA A 618 5.54 -28.96 -18.24
CA ALA A 618 4.75 -29.86 -19.07
C ALA A 618 5.43 -31.23 -19.13
N ILE A 619 4.69 -32.27 -18.76
CA ILE A 619 5.21 -33.63 -18.62
C ILE A 619 5.04 -34.39 -19.94
N LEU A 620 6.16 -34.91 -20.44
CA LEU A 620 6.22 -35.78 -21.62
C LEU A 620 6.00 -37.24 -21.23
N GLN A 621 6.61 -37.67 -20.14
CA GLN A 621 6.52 -39.04 -19.64
C GLN A 621 6.75 -39.07 -18.13
N GLN A 622 5.84 -39.71 -17.39
CA GLN A 622 6.00 -39.95 -15.96
C GLN A 622 6.85 -41.20 -15.70
N GLY A 623 7.60 -41.19 -14.60
CA GLY A 623 8.45 -42.28 -14.12
C GLY A 623 9.02 -41.94 -12.75
N GLU A 624 10.06 -42.62 -12.31
CA GLU A 624 10.83 -42.17 -11.12
C GLU A 624 11.53 -40.83 -11.38
N TRP A 625 12.08 -40.70 -12.59
CA TRP A 625 12.51 -39.43 -13.17
C TRP A 625 11.49 -39.04 -14.24
N THR A 626 10.71 -38.00 -13.96
CA THR A 626 9.74 -37.46 -14.90
C THR A 626 10.46 -36.69 -16.00
N LYS A 627 10.18 -37.08 -17.24
CA LYS A 627 10.61 -36.38 -18.43
C LYS A 627 9.66 -35.21 -18.69
N VAL A 628 10.21 -34.00 -18.81
CA VAL A 628 9.48 -32.76 -19.03
C VAL A 628 9.98 -32.06 -20.30
N VAL A 629 9.17 -31.17 -20.85
CA VAL A 629 9.63 -30.20 -21.84
C VAL A 629 10.67 -29.29 -21.19
N SER A 630 11.82 -29.11 -21.83
CA SER A 630 12.90 -28.26 -21.31
C SER A 630 12.62 -26.78 -21.53
N ASP A 631 12.94 -25.94 -20.54
CA ASP A 631 12.76 -24.48 -20.63
C ASP A 631 13.89 -23.78 -21.41
N ILE A 632 15.02 -24.46 -21.68
CA ILE A 632 16.09 -23.94 -22.53
C ILE A 632 15.97 -24.48 -23.96
N PRO A 633 16.28 -23.67 -25.01
CA PRO A 633 16.10 -24.07 -26.40
C PRO A 633 17.15 -25.07 -26.91
N THR A 634 18.27 -25.24 -26.20
CA THR A 634 19.34 -26.17 -26.59
C THR A 634 19.00 -27.65 -26.34
N SER A 635 17.91 -27.92 -25.61
CA SER A 635 17.37 -29.27 -25.41
C SER A 635 15.85 -29.23 -25.47
N VAL A 636 15.23 -30.23 -26.10
CA VAL A 636 13.76 -30.32 -26.17
C VAL A 636 13.15 -30.96 -24.92
N GLU A 637 13.92 -31.77 -24.19
CA GLU A 637 13.48 -32.47 -22.99
C GLU A 637 14.48 -32.30 -21.84
N GLY A 638 13.98 -32.48 -20.61
CA GLY A 638 14.75 -32.51 -19.38
C GLY A 638 14.13 -33.51 -18.40
N TYR A 639 14.88 -33.85 -17.34
CA TYR A 639 14.46 -34.84 -16.36
C TYR A 639 14.51 -34.26 -14.96
N ILE A 640 13.41 -34.44 -14.21
CA ILE A 640 13.23 -34.00 -12.83
C ILE A 640 12.82 -35.22 -12.02
N TYR A 641 13.36 -35.38 -10.81
CA TYR A 641 12.93 -36.45 -9.91
C TYR A 641 11.47 -36.21 -9.50
N SER A 642 10.62 -37.22 -9.64
CA SER A 642 9.16 -37.03 -9.65
C SER A 642 8.58 -36.49 -8.35
N ASP A 643 9.20 -36.79 -7.21
CA ASP A 643 8.79 -36.25 -5.91
C ASP A 643 8.89 -34.72 -5.84
N TYR A 644 9.60 -34.08 -6.77
CA TYR A 644 9.72 -32.63 -6.85
C TYR A 644 8.68 -31.97 -7.76
N ILE A 645 7.70 -32.72 -8.29
CA ILE A 645 6.64 -32.20 -9.14
C ILE A 645 5.27 -32.50 -8.51
N ASN A 646 4.52 -31.43 -8.22
CA ASN A 646 3.11 -31.53 -7.87
C ASN A 646 2.27 -31.46 -9.14
N ILE A 647 1.58 -32.55 -9.49
CA ILE A 647 0.66 -32.61 -10.63
C ILE A 647 -0.52 -31.67 -10.40
N LEU A 648 -0.92 -30.93 -11.43
CA LEU A 648 -2.03 -29.99 -11.36
C LEU A 648 -3.36 -30.66 -11.76
N PRO A 649 -4.43 -30.54 -10.94
CA PRO A 649 -5.78 -30.89 -11.38
C PRO A 649 -6.25 -29.84 -12.40
N VAL A 650 -6.32 -30.21 -13.68
CA VAL A 650 -6.66 -29.28 -14.77
C VAL A 650 -8.17 -29.29 -15.02
N ALA A 651 -8.78 -28.11 -15.10
CA ALA A 651 -10.20 -27.96 -15.39
C ALA A 651 -10.57 -28.58 -16.75
N GLY A 652 -11.60 -29.43 -16.77
CA GLY A 652 -12.06 -30.12 -17.98
C GLY A 652 -11.20 -31.31 -18.41
N LYS A 653 -10.24 -31.75 -17.59
CA LYS A 653 -9.49 -33.00 -17.76
C LYS A 653 -9.98 -33.98 -16.70
N GLU A 654 -10.55 -35.10 -17.14
CA GLU A 654 -10.98 -36.21 -16.25
C GLU A 654 -9.80 -37.04 -15.76
#